data_AF-A0AAU9JLC6-F1
#
_entry.id   AF-A0AAU9JLC6-F1
#
_cell.length_a   1.000
_cell.length_b   1.000
_cell.length_c   1.000
_cell.angle_alpha   90.00
_cell.angle_beta   90.00
_cell.angle_gamma   90.00
#
_symmetry.space_group_name_H-M   'P 1'
#
loop_
_entity.id
_entity.type
_entity.pdbx_description
1 polymer ?
#
loop_
_entity_poly.entity_id
_entity_poly.type
_entity_poly.pdbx_seq_one_letter_code
_entity_poly.pdbx_strand_id
1 'polypeptide(L)'
;MGDCSVKVAVRVRPFNSREKEEGAELCVEMRGNTTKVRNKENGTIKEFHYDYSYWSHDGFNEDPTTGILTKASPSSQYADQQTVFNDIGVGVLDNAWQGYHCCLFAYGQTGSGKSYSMVGYGSNKGIIPIACEEVFIRISQRASPFIECKVSASMLEIYNEQVQDLLQPPQNRVKGGLKIREDPKKGVFVEGLIEQPCSSYEEISAVLDRGNKSRTVAATQMNATSSRAHTVLTISFTQIFYDEATGKPLNRKQSNINLVDLAGSERAAKTGATGDRLQEGSNINKSLSSLGKVITALAKRSSGQLAKGEVIPYRESKLTRILQNALGGNSMTTMIAAISPATFNYDETISTLRYADAVKSIKNQAVVNETPQEKLIRELKEENERLKALVEGRGGGGGGGAGGGMSDQMREEYERQIEELRKAKEDAEKTREQRTQEVVHRAAFIEEKITTPHLSNLNEDPLLSGYIKHAFKKGTNVIGKKNPQSPPNITIEGLGIGINHCTVTYNDEIKLKPSTDPSLKTLVNGKVLTQEITLQHHDRIRFGNHNYFLFIDPDELGGAPFDWEKAVNEASQDQVNGLIGANNEEMKAKEEEMRRKLEAEWEEARKKMEDEKAQLEKMLKGKKNEDAATQKALFEKEQELKAKQRAMEEEMRKKEIMLKQHEENRLAMERLKKVLTQAITQINEANERAVLLGKSTIFQPELYRDNSLNSGRPGTGMQQTQVRVKVLIPDISDDFQIHWPLDKLEARLIDMQEISNQLEYGGDINDVDIGYDPFFDKVDSLGDTYKLIGNSYIYLDSIYYLITVDEDKVPIIDDRGSKKGMLKVAITPKIDGIVMEEFDNLKEILGKNLNLKVAIGEATDIPENFSTNCYCKYKFAVVSEEEYMTQKCMQTTVNPKFNYIRDHNIEITPEVADDFLHHALAISVYGDITEETKQRELNKLREKYGQASNPVKSARIKEFEEEPEILENDHPGYSEIYNNSKTIVPSENPEALKTALEQKELQIQKLKAENIKREQEYAIRLRELEEREKKASNQVPVAKRGSCACLIF
;
A
#
# COMPACT_ATOMS: atom_id res chain seq x y z
N MET A 1 -7.92 22.50 4.46
CA MET A 1 -8.37 21.52 3.46
C MET A 1 -9.85 21.77 3.21
N GLY A 2 -10.25 22.02 1.97
CA GLY A 2 -11.66 22.26 1.61
C GLY A 2 -12.26 21.00 0.98
N ASP A 3 -13.31 20.44 1.59
CA ASP A 3 -14.09 19.37 0.97
C ASP A 3 -14.76 19.90 -0.31
N CYS A 4 -14.45 19.32 -1.48
CA CYS A 4 -15.14 19.65 -2.73
C CYS A 4 -16.10 18.52 -3.13
N SER A 5 -17.36 18.86 -3.37
CA SER A 5 -18.34 17.91 -3.91
C SER A 5 -18.05 17.60 -5.38
N VAL A 6 -18.29 16.36 -5.79
CA VAL A 6 -18.28 15.98 -7.21
C VAL A 6 -19.42 16.71 -7.92
N LYS A 7 -19.12 17.43 -9.01
CA LYS A 7 -20.12 18.12 -9.83
C LYS A 7 -20.80 17.13 -10.78
N VAL A 8 -22.11 17.27 -10.97
CA VAL A 8 -22.90 16.38 -11.82
C VAL A 8 -23.71 17.19 -12.82
N ALA A 9 -23.49 16.90 -14.10
CA ALA A 9 -24.26 17.43 -15.21
C ALA A 9 -25.03 16.30 -15.89
N VAL A 10 -26.31 16.52 -16.20
CA VAL A 10 -27.12 15.58 -16.99
C VAL A 10 -27.31 16.14 -18.38
N ARG A 11 -27.22 15.31 -19.42
CA ARG A 11 -27.43 15.73 -20.81
C ARG A 11 -28.36 14.78 -21.55
N VAL A 12 -29.46 15.31 -22.08
CA VAL A 12 -30.39 14.55 -22.94
C VAL A 12 -30.16 14.89 -24.40
N ARG A 13 -30.04 13.85 -25.24
CA ARG A 13 -29.79 13.99 -26.68
C ARG A 13 -31.10 14.03 -27.51
N PRO A 14 -31.04 14.37 -28.82
CA PRO A 14 -32.17 14.22 -29.74
C PRO A 14 -32.58 12.77 -29.93
N PHE A 15 -33.77 12.52 -30.47
CA PHE A 15 -34.10 11.19 -30.98
C PHE A 15 -33.16 10.78 -32.12
N ASN A 16 -32.64 9.56 -32.04
CA ASN A 16 -31.88 8.95 -33.13
C ASN A 16 -32.83 8.41 -34.23
N SER A 17 -32.29 8.02 -35.39
CA SER A 17 -33.10 7.56 -36.53
C SER A 17 -34.00 6.38 -36.16
N ARG A 18 -33.47 5.41 -35.41
CA ARG A 18 -34.23 4.24 -34.95
C ARG A 18 -35.39 4.62 -34.03
N GLU A 19 -35.16 5.53 -33.07
CA GLU A 19 -36.19 6.03 -32.17
C GLU A 19 -37.28 6.78 -32.94
N LYS A 20 -36.93 7.53 -33.98
CA LYS A 20 -37.92 8.19 -34.86
C LYS A 20 -38.73 7.17 -35.66
N GLU A 21 -38.06 6.17 -36.24
CA GLU A 21 -38.68 5.09 -37.03
C GLU A 21 -39.62 4.22 -36.19
N GLU A 22 -39.23 3.89 -34.96
CA GLU A 22 -40.03 3.09 -34.02
C GLU A 22 -41.14 3.92 -33.32
N GLY A 23 -41.26 5.21 -33.62
CA GLY A 23 -42.29 6.08 -33.03
C GLY A 23 -42.10 6.33 -31.52
N ALA A 24 -40.84 6.48 -31.08
CA ALA A 24 -40.52 6.70 -29.67
C ALA A 24 -41.20 7.97 -29.12
N GLU A 25 -41.78 7.85 -27.93
CA GLU A 25 -42.34 8.98 -27.20
C GLU A 25 -41.29 9.59 -26.25
N LEU A 26 -41.40 10.90 -26.02
CA LEU A 26 -40.53 11.64 -25.12
C LEU A 26 -40.93 11.39 -23.66
N CYS A 27 -40.00 10.91 -22.84
CA CYS A 27 -40.21 10.66 -21.40
C CYS A 27 -39.46 11.62 -20.47
N VAL A 28 -38.62 12.51 -21.01
CA VAL A 28 -37.76 13.43 -20.25
C VAL A 28 -38.21 14.88 -20.43
N GLU A 29 -38.22 15.65 -19.35
CA GLU A 29 -38.39 17.10 -19.35
C GLU A 29 -37.28 17.74 -18.50
N MET A 30 -36.60 18.76 -19.01
CA MET A 30 -35.58 19.50 -18.25
C MET A 30 -35.94 20.98 -18.18
N ARG A 31 -35.78 21.59 -17.00
CA ARG A 31 -35.92 23.04 -16.81
C ARG A 31 -34.92 23.53 -15.78
N GLY A 32 -34.06 24.46 -16.19
CA GLY A 32 -32.94 24.91 -15.35
C GLY A 32 -32.09 23.71 -14.93
N ASN A 33 -31.92 23.52 -13.62
CA ASN A 33 -31.12 22.43 -13.04
C ASN A 33 -31.94 21.17 -12.70
N THR A 34 -33.21 21.14 -13.09
CA THR A 34 -34.15 20.07 -12.78
C THR A 34 -34.35 19.16 -13.99
N THR A 35 -34.22 17.85 -13.76
CA THR A 35 -34.55 16.80 -14.73
C THR A 35 -35.73 15.98 -14.22
N LYS A 36 -36.80 15.90 -15.01
CA LYS A 36 -38.00 15.11 -14.74
C LYS A 36 -38.09 13.96 -15.73
N VAL A 37 -38.47 12.78 -15.25
CA VAL A 37 -38.71 11.61 -16.10
C VAL A 37 -40.06 11.01 -15.78
N ARG A 38 -40.87 10.80 -16.81
CA ARG A 38 -42.21 10.23 -16.72
C ARG A 38 -42.21 8.75 -17.10
N ASN A 39 -42.74 7.92 -16.23
CA ASN A 39 -43.03 6.52 -16.56
C ASN A 39 -44.37 6.44 -17.33
N LYS A 40 -44.34 5.85 -18.52
CA LYS A 40 -45.53 5.68 -19.35
C LYS A 40 -46.53 4.66 -18.77
N GLU A 41 -46.04 3.60 -18.12
CA GLU A 41 -46.88 2.48 -17.67
C GLU A 41 -47.79 2.85 -16.49
N ASN A 42 -47.28 3.67 -15.55
CA ASN A 42 -48.00 4.03 -14.34
C ASN A 42 -48.21 5.54 -14.15
N GLY A 43 -47.77 6.37 -15.10
CA GLY A 43 -47.92 7.83 -15.08
C GLY A 43 -47.06 8.56 -14.03
N THR A 44 -46.22 7.86 -13.27
CA THR A 44 -45.41 8.47 -12.21
C THR A 44 -44.32 9.38 -12.80
N ILE A 45 -44.10 10.54 -12.17
CA ILE A 45 -43.04 11.48 -12.53
C ILE A 45 -42.02 11.48 -11.41
N LYS A 46 -40.75 11.26 -11.75
CA LYS A 46 -39.61 11.44 -10.83
C LYS A 46 -38.85 12.68 -11.20
N GLU A 47 -38.48 13.45 -10.18
CA GLU A 47 -37.78 14.72 -10.29
C GLU A 47 -36.41 14.60 -9.62
N PHE A 48 -35.38 15.12 -10.28
CA PHE A 48 -34.00 15.13 -9.82
C PHE A 48 -33.40 16.52 -10.00
N HIS A 49 -32.49 16.92 -9.12
CA HIS A 49 -31.80 18.21 -9.16
C HIS A 49 -30.29 18.04 -9.23
N TYR A 50 -29.65 18.55 -10.27
CA TYR A 50 -28.22 18.43 -10.51
C TYR A 50 -27.54 19.80 -10.56
N ASP A 51 -26.22 19.84 -10.73
CA ASP A 51 -25.52 21.11 -10.92
C ASP A 51 -25.86 21.72 -12.28
N TYR A 52 -26.04 20.87 -13.29
CA TYR A 52 -26.46 21.25 -14.65
C TYR A 52 -27.43 20.22 -15.25
N SER A 53 -28.43 20.67 -16.00
CA SER A 53 -29.30 19.81 -16.82
C SER A 53 -29.40 20.38 -18.24
N TYR A 54 -28.73 19.72 -19.18
CA TYR A 54 -28.60 20.16 -20.57
C TYR A 54 -29.67 19.53 -21.45
N TRP A 55 -30.57 20.37 -21.95
CA TRP A 55 -31.51 20.02 -22.99
C TRP A 55 -30.84 20.10 -24.35
N SER A 56 -30.40 18.98 -24.92
CA SER A 56 -29.88 18.91 -26.30
C SER A 56 -30.81 18.15 -27.23
N HIS A 57 -32.12 18.06 -26.91
CA HIS A 57 -33.08 17.23 -27.65
C HIS A 57 -33.60 17.86 -28.94
N ASP A 58 -34.08 19.11 -28.86
CA ASP A 58 -34.67 19.87 -29.96
C ASP A 58 -34.33 21.37 -29.84
N GLY A 59 -34.93 22.21 -30.69
CA GLY A 59 -34.70 23.65 -30.65
C GLY A 59 -33.35 24.08 -31.23
N PHE A 60 -32.79 23.29 -32.14
CA PHE A 60 -31.54 23.58 -32.85
C PHE A 60 -31.77 23.78 -34.35
N ASN A 61 -30.86 24.54 -34.98
CA ASN A 61 -30.70 24.60 -36.42
C ASN A 61 -29.39 23.89 -36.78
N GLU A 62 -29.43 23.09 -37.84
CA GLU A 62 -28.24 22.51 -38.45
C GLU A 62 -27.80 23.41 -39.61
N ASP A 63 -26.56 23.87 -39.57
CA ASP A 63 -25.95 24.56 -40.71
C ASP A 63 -25.83 23.56 -41.87
N PRO A 64 -26.49 23.80 -43.02
CA PRO A 64 -26.51 22.85 -44.14
C PRO A 64 -25.15 22.69 -44.83
N THR A 65 -24.20 23.60 -44.59
CA THR A 65 -22.85 23.57 -45.16
C THR A 65 -21.87 22.90 -44.23
N THR A 66 -21.91 23.25 -42.94
CA THR A 66 -20.92 22.78 -41.95
C THR A 66 -21.41 21.60 -41.11
N GLY A 67 -22.73 21.37 -41.04
CA GLY A 67 -23.36 20.37 -40.16
C GLY A 67 -23.31 20.74 -38.67
N ILE A 68 -22.94 21.98 -38.32
CA ILE A 68 -22.87 22.43 -36.93
C ILE A 68 -24.28 22.67 -36.40
N LEU A 69 -24.55 22.15 -35.20
CA LEU A 69 -25.82 22.35 -34.51
C LEU A 69 -25.71 23.58 -33.60
N THR A 70 -26.58 24.56 -33.83
CA THR A 70 -26.66 25.80 -33.04
C THR A 70 -28.07 26.02 -32.52
N LYS A 71 -28.23 26.87 -31.51
CA LYS A 71 -29.55 27.26 -31.00
C LYS A 71 -30.41 27.85 -32.12
N ALA A 72 -31.64 27.34 -32.26
CA ALA A 72 -32.58 27.83 -33.28
C ALA A 72 -33.01 29.28 -33.04
N SER A 73 -32.98 29.74 -31.78
CA SER A 73 -33.22 31.13 -31.39
C SER A 73 -32.50 31.45 -30.06
N PRO A 74 -32.30 32.73 -29.70
CA PRO A 74 -31.73 33.11 -28.41
C PRO A 74 -32.53 32.61 -27.19
N SER A 75 -33.84 32.35 -27.35
CA SER A 75 -34.72 31.81 -26.31
C SER A 75 -34.79 30.28 -26.31
N SER A 76 -34.09 29.60 -27.24
CA SER A 76 -34.05 28.14 -27.28
C SER A 76 -33.30 27.60 -26.06
N GLN A 77 -33.84 26.52 -25.49
CA GLN A 77 -33.21 25.79 -24.39
C GLN A 77 -32.10 24.83 -24.87
N TYR A 78 -31.87 24.74 -26.18
CA TYR A 78 -30.88 23.84 -26.76
C TYR A 78 -29.47 24.11 -26.24
N ALA A 79 -28.83 23.11 -25.64
CA ALA A 79 -27.43 23.16 -25.23
C ALA A 79 -26.55 22.55 -26.32
N ASP A 80 -25.86 23.40 -27.08
CA ASP A 80 -24.84 23.01 -28.05
C ASP A 80 -23.52 22.57 -27.36
N GLN A 81 -22.56 22.07 -28.15
CA GLN A 81 -21.28 21.60 -27.63
C GLN A 81 -20.49 22.70 -26.92
N GLN A 82 -20.54 23.93 -27.43
CA GLN A 82 -19.82 25.07 -26.86
C GLN A 82 -20.41 25.48 -25.51
N THR A 83 -21.73 25.51 -25.38
CA THR A 83 -22.42 25.79 -24.11
C THR A 83 -21.99 24.79 -23.05
N VAL A 84 -21.99 23.49 -23.37
CA VAL A 84 -21.54 22.45 -22.43
C VAL A 84 -20.06 22.63 -22.08
N PHE A 85 -19.18 22.90 -23.05
CA PHE A 85 -17.77 23.15 -22.76
C PHE A 85 -17.56 24.39 -21.87
N ASN A 86 -18.28 25.48 -22.12
CA ASN A 86 -18.17 26.71 -21.34
C ASN A 86 -18.57 26.51 -19.87
N ASP A 87 -19.62 25.73 -19.62
CA ASP A 87 -20.13 25.53 -18.26
C ASP A 87 -19.28 24.57 -17.41
N ILE A 88 -18.77 23.48 -18.00
CA ILE A 88 -18.03 22.43 -17.27
C ILE A 88 -16.58 22.24 -17.71
N GLY A 89 -16.27 22.41 -18.99
CA GLY A 89 -14.91 22.25 -19.55
C GLY A 89 -13.96 23.36 -19.12
N VAL A 90 -14.42 24.62 -19.19
CA VAL A 90 -13.66 25.79 -18.72
C VAL A 90 -13.28 25.65 -17.25
N GLY A 91 -14.22 25.23 -16.39
CA GLY A 91 -13.94 25.00 -14.98
C GLY A 91 -12.91 23.90 -14.71
N VAL A 92 -12.90 22.84 -15.53
CA VAL A 92 -11.85 21.80 -15.46
C VAL A 92 -10.48 22.38 -15.79
N LEU A 93 -10.38 23.20 -16.84
CA LEU A 93 -9.12 23.84 -17.21
C LEU A 93 -8.69 24.89 -16.18
N ASP A 94 -9.61 25.67 -15.63
CA ASP A 94 -9.31 26.67 -14.60
C ASP A 94 -8.74 26.03 -13.33
N ASN A 95 -9.30 24.87 -12.93
CA ASN A 95 -8.77 24.09 -11.81
C ASN A 95 -7.38 23.53 -12.12
N ALA A 96 -7.17 23.02 -13.33
CA ALA A 96 -5.86 22.52 -13.77
C ALA A 96 -4.79 23.62 -13.72
N TRP A 97 -5.11 24.83 -14.18
CA TRP A 97 -4.22 26.00 -14.11
C TRP A 97 -3.89 26.48 -12.70
N GLN A 98 -4.73 26.13 -11.72
CA GLN A 98 -4.45 26.39 -10.32
C GLN A 98 -3.53 25.33 -9.70
N GLY A 99 -3.33 24.20 -10.37
CA GLY A 99 -2.54 23.06 -9.91
C GLY A 99 -3.36 21.91 -9.33
N TYR A 100 -4.68 21.89 -9.51
CA TYR A 100 -5.52 20.76 -9.07
C TYR A 100 -5.54 19.65 -10.12
N HIS A 101 -5.44 18.39 -9.68
CA HIS A 101 -5.81 17.27 -10.55
C HIS A 101 -7.31 17.34 -10.86
N CYS A 102 -7.69 17.04 -12.09
CA CYS A 102 -9.07 17.12 -12.55
C CYS A 102 -9.50 15.82 -13.22
N CYS A 103 -10.78 15.46 -13.07
CA CYS A 103 -11.37 14.33 -13.76
C CYS A 103 -12.73 14.73 -14.32
N LEU A 104 -12.97 14.47 -15.60
CA LEU A 104 -14.27 14.60 -16.23
C LEU A 104 -14.60 13.29 -16.91
N PHE A 105 -15.68 12.63 -16.47
CA PHE A 105 -16.09 11.34 -17.02
C PHE A 105 -17.55 11.35 -17.48
N ALA A 106 -17.81 10.69 -18.61
CA ALA A 106 -19.16 10.50 -19.15
C ALA A 106 -19.70 9.10 -18.83
N TYR A 107 -20.94 9.01 -18.36
CA TYR A 107 -21.63 7.79 -17.95
C TYR A 107 -23.05 7.71 -18.53
N GLY A 108 -23.54 6.51 -18.81
CA GLY A 108 -24.87 6.24 -19.35
C GLY A 108 -24.89 5.07 -20.34
N GLN A 109 -26.08 4.67 -20.81
CA GLN A 109 -26.21 3.54 -21.72
C GLN A 109 -25.53 3.78 -23.08
N THR A 110 -25.26 2.71 -23.82
CA THR A 110 -24.81 2.82 -25.21
C THR A 110 -25.80 3.62 -26.04
N GLY A 111 -25.24 4.52 -26.84
CA GLY A 111 -26.03 5.43 -27.67
C GLY A 111 -26.75 6.52 -26.89
N SER A 112 -26.45 6.79 -25.62
CA SER A 112 -27.06 7.92 -24.88
C SER A 112 -26.40 9.29 -25.12
N GLY A 113 -25.21 9.32 -25.73
CA GLY A 113 -24.48 10.57 -26.03
C GLY A 113 -23.19 10.82 -25.24
N LYS A 114 -22.62 9.78 -24.60
CA LYS A 114 -21.32 9.85 -23.90
C LYS A 114 -20.19 10.35 -24.82
N SER A 115 -19.88 9.58 -25.86
CA SER A 115 -18.83 9.93 -26.83
C SER A 115 -19.15 11.20 -27.62
N TYR A 116 -20.43 11.53 -27.85
CA TYR A 116 -20.80 12.82 -28.45
C TYR A 116 -20.41 13.99 -27.54
N SER A 117 -20.59 13.86 -26.23
CA SER A 117 -20.20 14.91 -25.28
C SER A 117 -18.68 14.98 -25.12
N MET A 118 -18.01 13.83 -25.03
CA MET A 118 -16.56 13.77 -24.82
C MET A 118 -15.75 14.08 -26.07
N VAL A 119 -16.03 13.42 -27.20
CA VAL A 119 -15.25 13.52 -28.44
C VAL A 119 -15.96 14.40 -29.48
N GLY A 120 -17.27 14.21 -29.64
CA GLY A 120 -18.04 14.85 -30.71
C GLY A 120 -17.96 14.12 -32.04
N TYR A 121 -18.78 14.54 -33.01
CA TYR A 121 -18.84 13.94 -34.35
C TYR A 121 -18.81 15.01 -35.44
N GLY A 122 -18.03 14.75 -36.50
CA GLY A 122 -17.87 15.69 -37.61
C GLY A 122 -17.43 17.07 -37.11
N SER A 123 -18.15 18.09 -37.53
CA SER A 123 -17.90 19.49 -37.15
C SER A 123 -18.30 19.81 -35.71
N ASN A 124 -19.14 18.99 -35.07
CA ASN A 124 -19.60 19.20 -33.69
C ASN A 124 -18.59 18.60 -32.69
N LYS A 125 -17.43 19.25 -32.55
CA LYS A 125 -16.36 18.88 -31.61
C LYS A 125 -16.89 18.81 -30.16
N GLY A 126 -16.49 17.79 -29.41
CA GLY A 126 -16.84 17.60 -27.99
C GLY A 126 -15.81 18.22 -27.04
N ILE A 127 -15.91 17.88 -25.75
CA ILE A 127 -15.08 18.46 -24.68
C ILE A 127 -13.58 18.21 -24.89
N ILE A 128 -13.18 16.99 -25.29
CA ILE A 128 -11.78 16.60 -25.47
C ILE A 128 -11.08 17.47 -26.53
N PRO A 129 -11.52 17.52 -27.80
CA PRO A 129 -10.83 18.32 -28.80
C PRO A 129 -10.86 19.82 -28.48
N ILE A 130 -11.96 20.34 -27.92
CA ILE A 130 -12.04 21.74 -27.50
C ILE A 130 -11.06 22.02 -26.34
N ALA A 131 -10.98 21.13 -25.34
CA ALA A 131 -10.04 21.28 -24.23
C ALA A 131 -8.57 21.24 -24.68
N CYS A 132 -8.24 20.34 -25.62
CA CYS A 132 -6.89 20.27 -26.19
C CYS A 132 -6.50 21.55 -26.92
N GLU A 133 -7.42 22.14 -27.69
CA GLU A 133 -7.21 23.43 -28.37
C GLU A 133 -7.06 24.59 -27.36
N GLU A 134 -8.00 24.67 -26.42
CA GLU A 134 -8.04 25.71 -25.39
C GLU A 134 -6.82 25.72 -24.47
N VAL A 135 -6.23 24.55 -24.17
CA VAL A 135 -4.98 24.47 -23.38
C VAL A 135 -3.86 25.26 -24.05
N PHE A 136 -3.64 25.08 -25.35
CA PHE A 136 -2.58 25.77 -26.07
C PHE A 136 -2.91 27.25 -26.36
N ILE A 137 -4.20 27.58 -26.54
CA ILE A 137 -4.66 28.98 -26.58
C ILE A 137 -4.32 29.69 -25.27
N ARG A 138 -4.60 29.08 -24.12
CA ARG A 138 -4.29 29.68 -22.81
C ARG A 138 -2.79 29.80 -22.55
N ILE A 139 -1.98 28.83 -23.00
CA ILE A 139 -0.52 28.90 -22.91
C ILE A 139 0.01 30.09 -23.73
N SER A 140 -0.45 30.23 -24.98
CA SER A 140 -0.01 31.33 -25.85
C SER A 140 -0.47 32.70 -25.34
N GLN A 141 -1.69 32.82 -24.81
CA GLN A 141 -2.19 34.06 -24.20
C GLN A 141 -1.49 34.45 -22.89
N ARG A 142 -0.93 33.47 -22.16
CA ARG A 142 -0.23 33.68 -20.88
C ARG A 142 1.28 33.49 -20.98
N ALA A 143 1.82 33.57 -22.19
CA ALA A 143 3.25 33.41 -22.44
C ALA A 143 4.03 34.47 -21.65
N SER A 144 4.98 34.02 -20.84
CA SER A 144 5.83 34.87 -20.00
C SER A 144 7.23 34.28 -19.97
N PRO A 145 8.30 35.10 -20.00
CA PRO A 145 9.66 34.60 -19.84
C PRO A 145 9.89 33.96 -18.47
N PHE A 146 9.01 34.23 -17.50
CA PHE A 146 9.09 33.72 -16.13
C PHE A 146 8.18 32.51 -15.88
N ILE A 147 7.47 32.01 -16.89
CA ILE A 147 6.58 30.85 -16.73
C ILE A 147 6.78 29.89 -17.90
N GLU A 148 7.36 28.73 -17.62
CA GLU A 148 7.48 27.63 -18.58
C GLU A 148 6.31 26.65 -18.39
N CYS A 149 5.60 26.38 -19.48
CA CYS A 149 4.49 25.44 -19.50
C CYS A 149 4.90 24.17 -20.27
N LYS A 150 4.71 22.99 -19.65
CA LYS A 150 4.94 21.68 -20.27
C LYS A 150 3.64 20.90 -20.32
N VAL A 151 3.32 20.37 -21.50
CA VAL A 151 2.13 19.54 -21.73
C VAL A 151 2.58 18.15 -22.22
N SER A 152 2.02 17.11 -21.63
CA SER A 152 2.16 15.72 -22.09
C SER A 152 0.78 15.08 -22.19
N ALA A 153 0.61 14.14 -23.11
CA ALA A 153 -0.64 13.40 -23.26
C ALA A 153 -0.40 11.89 -23.27
N SER A 154 -1.26 11.14 -22.57
CA SER A 154 -1.32 9.67 -22.63
C SER A 154 -2.76 9.24 -22.89
N MET A 155 -2.94 8.13 -23.61
CA MET A 155 -4.27 7.63 -23.93
C MET A 155 -4.32 6.12 -23.75
N LEU A 156 -5.24 5.63 -22.91
CA LEU A 156 -5.41 4.21 -22.63
C LEU A 156 -6.84 3.75 -22.85
N GLU A 157 -6.99 2.45 -23.02
CA GLU A 157 -8.25 1.74 -23.10
C GLU A 157 -8.31 0.65 -22.03
N ILE A 158 -9.46 0.50 -21.38
CA ILE A 158 -9.75 -0.62 -20.49
C ILE A 158 -10.83 -1.46 -21.15
N TYR A 159 -10.45 -2.65 -21.61
CA TYR A 159 -11.34 -3.61 -22.23
C TYR A 159 -11.13 -4.98 -21.58
N ASN A 160 -12.21 -5.64 -21.17
CA ASN A 160 -12.16 -6.96 -20.55
C ASN A 160 -11.19 -7.03 -19.35
N GLU A 161 -11.17 -6.01 -18.49
CA GLU A 161 -10.25 -5.84 -17.35
C GLU A 161 -8.74 -5.83 -17.72
N GLN A 162 -8.42 -5.58 -18.99
CA GLN A 162 -7.05 -5.34 -19.46
C GLN A 162 -6.86 -3.86 -19.82
N VAL A 163 -5.78 -3.28 -19.32
CA VAL A 163 -5.38 -1.89 -19.62
C VAL A 163 -4.45 -1.91 -20.83
N GLN A 164 -4.78 -1.19 -21.89
CA GLN A 164 -4.01 -1.16 -23.12
C GLN A 164 -3.62 0.27 -23.47
N ASP A 165 -2.38 0.47 -23.90
CA ASP A 165 -1.90 1.75 -24.42
C ASP A 165 -2.41 1.96 -25.85
N LEU A 166 -3.17 3.03 -26.07
CA LEU A 166 -3.71 3.36 -27.40
C LEU A 166 -2.68 4.07 -28.30
N LEU A 167 -1.58 4.57 -27.73
CA LEU A 167 -0.48 5.18 -28.47
C LEU A 167 0.53 4.13 -28.97
N GLN A 168 0.47 2.89 -28.45
CA GLN A 168 1.18 1.76 -29.02
C GLN A 168 0.40 1.09 -30.17
N PRO A 169 1.08 0.71 -31.26
CA PRO A 169 0.50 -0.13 -32.30
C PRO A 169 -0.05 -1.44 -31.72
N PRO A 170 -1.20 -1.95 -32.20
CA PRO A 170 -1.81 -3.17 -31.67
C PRO A 170 -0.87 -4.38 -31.58
N GLN A 171 0.10 -4.50 -32.50
CA GLN A 171 1.07 -5.60 -32.54
C GLN A 171 2.08 -5.57 -31.38
N ASN A 172 2.34 -4.39 -30.82
CA ASN A 172 3.34 -4.18 -29.77
C ASN A 172 2.71 -4.11 -28.37
N ARG A 173 1.39 -4.14 -28.29
CA ARG A 173 0.66 -4.09 -27.02
C ARG A 173 0.96 -5.31 -26.16
N VAL A 174 1.14 -5.06 -24.86
CA VAL A 174 1.45 -6.10 -23.88
C VAL A 174 0.27 -7.09 -23.77
N LYS A 175 0.54 -8.38 -24.01
CA LYS A 175 -0.43 -9.45 -23.80
C LYS A 175 -0.83 -9.50 -22.32
N GLY A 176 -2.12 -9.39 -22.02
CA GLY A 176 -2.64 -9.31 -20.65
C GLY A 176 -2.80 -7.89 -20.09
N GLY A 177 -2.33 -6.87 -20.82
CA GLY A 177 -2.46 -5.45 -20.47
C GLY A 177 -1.39 -4.93 -19.49
N LEU A 178 -1.31 -3.61 -19.40
CA LEU A 178 -0.40 -2.87 -18.52
C LEU A 178 -0.78 -3.02 -17.04
N LYS A 179 0.23 -2.97 -16.16
CA LYS A 179 0.05 -3.11 -14.71
C LYS A 179 -0.26 -1.76 -14.08
N ILE A 180 -1.21 -1.76 -13.14
CA ILE A 180 -1.55 -0.59 -12.31
C ILE A 180 -0.76 -0.67 -10.99
N ARG A 181 0.09 0.31 -10.75
CA ARG A 181 0.90 0.47 -9.53
C ARG A 181 0.44 1.69 -8.72
N GLU A 182 0.95 1.81 -7.51
CA GLU A 182 0.64 2.88 -6.57
C GLU A 182 1.96 3.36 -5.97
N ASP A 183 2.16 4.68 -5.96
CA ASP A 183 3.33 5.35 -5.40
C ASP A 183 2.87 6.34 -4.31
N PRO A 184 3.57 6.46 -3.17
CA PRO A 184 3.16 7.35 -2.08
C PRO A 184 3.06 8.84 -2.47
N LYS A 185 3.81 9.29 -3.49
CA LYS A 185 3.83 10.69 -3.96
C LYS A 185 3.00 10.89 -5.24
N LYS A 186 3.05 9.95 -6.19
CA LYS A 186 2.35 10.04 -7.49
C LYS A 186 0.92 9.47 -7.47
N GLY A 187 0.56 8.72 -6.43
CA GLY A 187 -0.72 8.00 -6.35
C GLY A 187 -0.78 6.82 -7.32
N VAL A 188 -1.98 6.46 -7.76
CA VAL A 188 -2.19 5.35 -8.70
C VAL A 188 -1.75 5.74 -10.11
N PHE A 189 -0.90 4.91 -10.72
CA PHE A 189 -0.42 5.11 -12.10
C PHE A 189 -0.33 3.78 -12.88
N VAL A 190 -0.23 3.89 -14.21
CA VAL A 190 -0.11 2.73 -15.10
C VAL A 190 1.35 2.60 -15.52
N GLU A 191 1.99 1.51 -15.13
CA GLU A 191 3.39 1.22 -15.46
C GLU A 191 3.54 0.94 -16.96
N GLY A 192 4.48 1.64 -17.61
CA GLY A 192 4.78 1.47 -19.03
C GLY A 192 3.80 2.18 -19.98
N LEU A 193 2.88 3.00 -19.47
CA LEU A 193 2.04 3.85 -20.30
C LEU A 193 2.86 4.97 -20.94
N ILE A 194 2.70 5.18 -22.25
CA ILE A 194 3.40 6.24 -22.97
C ILE A 194 2.80 7.60 -22.62
N GLU A 195 3.64 8.50 -22.11
CA GLU A 195 3.36 9.93 -22.00
C GLU A 195 4.09 10.66 -23.13
N GLN A 196 3.34 11.10 -24.14
CA GLN A 196 3.88 11.83 -25.29
C GLN A 196 3.95 13.34 -24.97
N PRO A 197 5.13 13.98 -24.97
CA PRO A 197 5.22 15.43 -24.87
C PRO A 197 4.54 16.09 -26.07
N CYS A 198 3.81 17.20 -25.83
CA CYS A 198 3.12 17.97 -26.86
C CYS A 198 3.44 19.46 -26.68
N SER A 199 3.98 20.08 -27.72
CA SER A 199 4.34 21.50 -27.76
C SER A 199 3.32 22.37 -28.49
N SER A 200 2.38 21.76 -29.21
CA SER A 200 1.31 22.47 -29.92
C SER A 200 -0.01 21.68 -29.96
N TYR A 201 -1.07 22.35 -30.42
CA TYR A 201 -2.38 21.73 -30.65
C TYR A 201 -2.31 20.61 -31.70
N GLU A 202 -1.52 20.81 -32.76
CA GLU A 202 -1.35 19.81 -33.83
C GLU A 202 -0.74 18.51 -33.30
N GLU A 203 0.24 18.61 -32.38
CA GLU A 203 0.88 17.44 -31.78
C GLU A 203 -0.08 16.66 -30.87
N ILE A 204 -0.84 17.33 -30.01
CA ILE A 204 -1.83 16.65 -29.15
C ILE A 204 -3.01 16.12 -29.97
N SER A 205 -3.41 16.82 -31.04
CA SER A 205 -4.42 16.33 -31.99
C SER A 205 -3.93 15.06 -32.70
N ALA A 206 -2.64 15.00 -33.06
CA ALA A 206 -2.05 13.79 -33.63
C ALA A 206 -2.01 12.62 -32.62
N VAL A 207 -1.82 12.90 -31.33
CA VAL A 207 -1.96 11.89 -30.26
C VAL A 207 -3.38 11.35 -30.19
N LEU A 208 -4.39 12.23 -30.21
CA LEU A 208 -5.80 11.85 -30.23
C LEU A 208 -6.16 11.01 -31.46
N ASP A 209 -5.72 11.43 -32.64
CA ASP A 209 -5.98 10.72 -33.90
C ASP A 209 -5.33 9.34 -33.92
N ARG A 210 -4.09 9.22 -33.43
CA ARG A 210 -3.42 7.92 -33.28
C ARG A 210 -4.20 7.00 -32.35
N GLY A 211 -4.59 7.49 -31.16
CA GLY A 211 -5.35 6.70 -30.20
C GLY A 211 -6.72 6.26 -30.74
N ASN A 212 -7.44 7.15 -31.44
CA ASN A 212 -8.72 6.85 -32.06
C ASN A 212 -8.62 5.83 -33.21
N LYS A 213 -7.56 5.92 -34.05
CA LYS A 213 -7.28 4.91 -35.09
C LYS A 213 -6.96 3.55 -34.47
N SER A 214 -6.13 3.54 -33.43
CA SER A 214 -5.79 2.38 -32.62
C SER A 214 -7.00 1.68 -32.01
N ARG A 215 -8.03 2.44 -31.61
CA ARG A 215 -9.32 1.93 -31.13
C ARG A 215 -10.18 1.33 -32.25
N THR A 216 -10.15 1.94 -33.43
CA THR A 216 -10.97 1.54 -34.58
C THR A 216 -10.50 0.23 -35.22
N VAL A 217 -9.18 -0.01 -35.29
CA VAL A 217 -8.61 -1.26 -35.82
C VAL A 217 -8.95 -2.48 -34.95
N ALA A 218 -9.07 -2.30 -33.64
CA ALA A 218 -9.54 -3.36 -32.73
C ALA A 218 -11.03 -3.71 -33.00
N ALA A 219 -11.85 -2.71 -33.29
CA ALA A 219 -13.30 -2.87 -33.52
C ALA A 219 -13.67 -3.60 -34.82
N THR A 220 -12.80 -3.59 -35.84
CA THR A 220 -13.02 -4.34 -37.09
C THR A 220 -12.61 -5.81 -37.00
N GLN A 221 -11.71 -6.18 -36.08
CA GLN A 221 -11.32 -7.59 -35.86
C GLN A 221 -12.28 -8.33 -34.91
N MET A 222 -12.97 -7.63 -34.01
CA MET A 222 -14.03 -8.17 -33.15
C MET A 222 -15.08 -7.08 -32.87
N ASN A 223 -16.26 -7.19 -33.49
CA ASN A 223 -17.51 -6.44 -33.27
C ASN A 223 -17.47 -5.16 -32.41
N ALA A 224 -17.80 -4.00 -32.99
CA ALA A 224 -18.25 -2.77 -32.32
C ALA A 224 -17.70 -2.53 -30.88
N THR A 225 -16.38 -2.48 -30.73
CA THR A 225 -15.68 -2.40 -29.43
C THR A 225 -15.90 -1.07 -28.68
N SER A 226 -16.28 0.02 -29.36
CA SER A 226 -16.34 1.36 -28.77
C SER A 226 -17.39 1.54 -27.67
N SER A 227 -18.45 0.72 -27.64
CA SER A 227 -19.46 0.75 -26.56
C SER A 227 -19.07 -0.09 -25.34
N ARG A 228 -18.02 -0.89 -25.45
CA ARG A 228 -17.65 -1.97 -24.54
C ARG A 228 -16.32 -1.76 -23.83
N ALA A 229 -15.60 -0.69 -24.16
CA ALA A 229 -14.34 -0.34 -23.54
C ALA A 229 -14.42 1.06 -22.92
N HIS A 230 -13.65 1.29 -21.85
CA HIS A 230 -13.47 2.60 -21.25
C HIS A 230 -12.25 3.26 -21.85
N THR A 231 -12.36 4.50 -22.32
CA THR A 231 -11.23 5.28 -22.84
C THR A 231 -10.85 6.36 -21.83
N VAL A 232 -9.56 6.46 -21.49
CA VAL A 232 -9.03 7.53 -20.62
C VAL A 232 -7.95 8.28 -21.37
N LEU A 233 -8.18 9.57 -21.60
CA LEU A 233 -7.16 10.51 -22.02
C LEU A 233 -6.67 11.28 -20.79
N THR A 234 -5.36 11.33 -20.59
CA THR A 234 -4.75 12.14 -19.54
C THR A 234 -3.88 13.20 -20.17
N ILE A 235 -4.17 14.47 -19.85
CA ILE A 235 -3.31 15.61 -20.18
C ILE A 235 -2.55 15.99 -18.90
N SER A 236 -1.25 15.78 -18.89
CA SER A 236 -0.34 16.21 -17.81
C SER A 236 0.13 17.63 -18.12
N PHE A 237 -0.22 18.57 -17.25
CA PHE A 237 0.11 19.98 -17.40
C PHE A 237 0.98 20.44 -16.23
N THR A 238 2.20 20.87 -16.54
CA THR A 238 3.17 21.37 -15.57
C THR A 238 3.48 22.84 -15.85
N GLN A 239 3.42 23.68 -14.82
CA GLN A 239 3.85 25.08 -14.86
C GLN A 239 5.07 25.23 -13.97
N ILE A 240 6.14 25.80 -14.51
CA ILE A 240 7.37 26.13 -13.79
C ILE A 240 7.51 27.65 -13.80
N PHE A 241 7.46 28.25 -12.62
CA PHE A 241 7.59 29.68 -12.41
C PHE A 241 9.06 29.98 -12.08
N TYR A 242 9.64 30.97 -12.73
CA TYR A 242 11.01 31.41 -12.52
C TYR A 242 11.03 32.76 -11.83
N ASP A 243 12.01 32.95 -10.96
CA ASP A 243 12.28 34.22 -10.31
C ASP A 243 12.88 35.22 -11.32
N GLU A 244 12.33 36.43 -11.36
CA GLU A 244 12.69 37.46 -12.34
C GLU A 244 14.12 38.00 -12.15
N ALA A 245 14.63 38.03 -10.92
CA ALA A 245 15.95 38.57 -10.63
C ALA A 245 17.07 37.54 -10.84
N THR A 246 16.82 36.27 -10.54
CA THR A 246 17.84 35.20 -10.49
C THR A 246 17.73 34.19 -11.63
N GLY A 247 16.59 34.12 -12.32
CA GLY A 247 16.31 33.12 -13.35
C GLY A 247 16.21 31.69 -12.82
N LYS A 248 16.18 31.49 -11.50
CA LYS A 248 16.03 30.17 -10.86
C LYS A 248 14.54 29.77 -10.78
N PRO A 249 14.21 28.47 -10.83
CA PRO A 249 12.84 28.01 -10.66
C PRO A 249 12.36 28.29 -9.22
N LEU A 250 11.32 29.12 -9.11
CA LEU A 250 10.67 29.50 -7.85
C LEU A 250 9.60 28.50 -7.44
N ASN A 251 8.71 28.12 -8.37
CA ASN A 251 7.58 27.24 -8.07
C ASN A 251 7.32 26.27 -9.21
N ARG A 252 6.84 25.07 -8.89
CA ARG A 252 6.33 24.10 -9.86
C ARG A 252 4.95 23.64 -9.45
N LYS A 253 3.96 23.89 -10.32
CA LYS A 253 2.60 23.33 -10.21
C LYS A 253 2.42 22.21 -11.21
N GLN A 254 1.79 21.12 -10.79
CA GLN A 254 1.47 20.01 -11.67
C GLN A 254 -0.02 19.68 -11.59
N SER A 255 -0.64 19.40 -12.72
CA SER A 255 -2.04 18.95 -12.77
C SER A 255 -2.18 17.85 -13.82
N ASN A 256 -3.11 16.94 -13.57
CA ASN A 256 -3.46 15.87 -14.50
C ASN A 256 -4.94 16.04 -14.80
N ILE A 257 -5.28 16.17 -16.08
CA ILE A 257 -6.65 16.32 -16.57
C ILE A 257 -7.05 15.00 -17.19
N ASN A 258 -7.85 14.22 -16.46
CA ASN A 258 -8.37 12.94 -16.93
C ASN A 258 -9.72 13.13 -17.61
N LEU A 259 -9.80 12.89 -18.91
CA LEU A 259 -11.01 12.95 -19.71
C LEU A 259 -11.42 11.53 -20.09
N VAL A 260 -12.55 11.07 -19.55
CA VAL A 260 -12.92 9.65 -19.53
C VAL A 260 -14.25 9.41 -20.27
N ASP A 261 -14.24 8.50 -21.24
CA ASP A 261 -15.45 8.00 -21.92
C ASP A 261 -15.68 6.56 -21.48
N LEU A 262 -16.68 6.32 -20.63
CA LEU A 262 -16.96 5.00 -20.09
C LEU A 262 -17.74 4.12 -21.08
N ALA A 263 -17.66 2.81 -20.89
CA ALA A 263 -18.50 1.84 -21.59
C ALA A 263 -20.00 2.04 -21.27
N GLY A 264 -20.87 1.41 -22.06
CA GLY A 264 -22.32 1.42 -21.84
C GLY A 264 -22.72 0.85 -20.48
N SER A 265 -23.61 1.55 -19.77
CA SER A 265 -24.13 1.14 -18.45
C SER A 265 -25.29 0.15 -18.49
N GLU A 266 -25.74 -0.26 -19.68
CA GLU A 266 -26.86 -1.17 -19.84
C GLU A 266 -26.54 -2.59 -19.35
N ARG A 267 -27.57 -3.28 -18.82
CA ARG A 267 -27.43 -4.64 -18.29
C ARG A 267 -27.20 -5.68 -19.40
N ALA A 268 -26.25 -6.60 -19.21
CA ALA A 268 -25.96 -7.70 -20.14
C ALA A 268 -27.18 -8.55 -20.55
N ALA A 269 -28.19 -8.69 -19.68
CA ALA A 269 -29.40 -9.43 -20.01
C ALA A 269 -30.15 -8.87 -21.24
N LYS A 270 -30.02 -7.57 -21.53
CA LYS A 270 -30.62 -6.92 -22.71
C LYS A 270 -29.79 -7.07 -23.99
N THR A 271 -28.55 -7.55 -23.91
CA THR A 271 -27.64 -7.62 -25.07
C THR A 271 -27.76 -8.92 -25.86
N GLY A 272 -28.52 -9.92 -25.38
CA GLY A 272 -28.76 -11.19 -26.09
C GLY A 272 -27.50 -12.01 -26.40
N ALA A 273 -26.41 -11.78 -25.65
CA ALA A 273 -25.10 -12.36 -25.92
C ALA A 273 -24.98 -13.79 -25.36
N THR A 274 -24.45 -14.73 -26.15
CA THR A 274 -24.18 -16.13 -25.76
C THR A 274 -22.69 -16.47 -25.93
N GLY A 275 -22.18 -17.46 -25.18
CA GLY A 275 -20.79 -17.93 -25.27
C GLY A 275 -19.74 -16.92 -24.80
N ASP A 276 -18.62 -16.80 -25.53
CA ASP A 276 -17.50 -15.90 -25.20
C ASP A 276 -17.93 -14.42 -25.05
N ARG A 277 -18.97 -14.00 -25.78
CA ARG A 277 -19.55 -12.65 -25.65
C ARG A 277 -20.26 -12.41 -24.32
N LEU A 278 -20.75 -13.47 -23.66
CA LEU A 278 -21.33 -13.38 -22.32
C LEU A 278 -20.22 -13.18 -21.27
N GLN A 279 -19.09 -13.88 -21.41
CA GLN A 279 -17.93 -13.72 -20.54
C GLN A 279 -17.31 -12.32 -20.69
N GLU A 280 -17.18 -11.84 -21.92
CA GLU A 280 -16.79 -10.45 -22.25
C GLU A 280 -17.76 -9.43 -21.61
N GLY A 281 -19.07 -9.61 -21.82
CA GLY A 281 -20.11 -8.77 -21.22
C GLY A 281 -20.10 -8.78 -19.69
N SER A 282 -19.75 -9.91 -19.08
CA SER A 282 -19.60 -10.05 -17.62
C SER A 282 -18.44 -9.18 -17.09
N ASN A 283 -17.28 -9.23 -17.75
CA ASN A 283 -16.11 -8.44 -17.35
C ASN A 283 -16.27 -6.94 -17.60
N ILE A 284 -16.96 -6.54 -18.67
CA ILE A 284 -17.31 -5.13 -18.89
C ILE A 284 -18.23 -4.64 -17.77
N ASN A 285 -19.27 -5.42 -17.43
CA ASN A 285 -20.16 -5.07 -16.33
C ASN A 285 -19.48 -5.14 -14.97
N LYS A 286 -18.43 -5.94 -14.80
CA LYS A 286 -17.62 -5.96 -13.57
C LYS A 286 -17.05 -4.56 -13.27
N SER A 287 -16.42 -3.92 -14.25
CA SER A 287 -15.84 -2.57 -14.07
C SER A 287 -16.87 -1.51 -13.64
N LEU A 288 -18.05 -1.49 -14.28
CA LEU A 288 -19.13 -0.56 -13.96
C LEU A 288 -19.88 -0.91 -12.67
N SER A 289 -20.01 -2.20 -12.36
CA SER A 289 -20.62 -2.68 -11.11
C SER A 289 -19.73 -2.32 -9.92
N SER A 290 -18.41 -2.55 -10.02
CA SER A 290 -17.44 -2.11 -9.01
C SER A 290 -17.42 -0.59 -8.87
N LEU A 291 -17.54 0.16 -9.96
CA LEU A 291 -17.70 1.62 -9.90
C LEU A 291 -18.94 2.02 -9.10
N GLY A 292 -20.07 1.34 -9.31
CA GLY A 292 -21.30 1.54 -8.53
C GLY A 292 -21.15 1.22 -7.04
N LYS A 293 -20.41 0.15 -6.69
CA LYS A 293 -20.09 -0.16 -5.29
C LYS A 293 -19.22 0.91 -4.65
N VAL A 294 -18.19 1.38 -5.34
CA VAL A 294 -17.31 2.47 -4.87
C VAL A 294 -18.11 3.74 -4.60
N ILE A 295 -18.98 4.15 -5.53
CA ILE A 295 -19.83 5.33 -5.37
C ILE A 295 -20.80 5.15 -4.18
N THR A 296 -21.41 3.98 -4.05
CA THR A 296 -22.32 3.69 -2.92
C THR A 296 -21.59 3.76 -1.58
N ALA A 297 -20.39 3.19 -1.49
CA ALA A 297 -19.55 3.25 -0.29
C ALA A 297 -19.12 4.69 0.03
N LEU A 298 -18.74 5.48 -0.98
CA LEU A 298 -18.36 6.89 -0.81
C LEU A 298 -19.53 7.79 -0.41
N ALA A 299 -20.72 7.53 -0.97
CA ALA A 299 -21.95 8.21 -0.59
C ALA A 299 -22.28 7.94 0.88
N LYS A 300 -22.23 6.67 1.32
CA LYS A 300 -22.40 6.27 2.73
C LYS A 300 -21.35 6.88 3.64
N ARG A 301 -20.10 6.99 3.20
CA ARG A 301 -19.02 7.64 3.96
C ARG A 301 -19.33 9.11 4.18
N SER A 302 -19.80 9.79 3.14
CA SER A 302 -20.13 11.22 3.18
C SER A 302 -21.36 11.49 4.06
N SER A 303 -22.30 10.54 4.16
CA SER A 303 -23.46 10.61 5.07
C SER A 303 -23.19 10.12 6.50
N GLY A 304 -21.97 9.65 6.81
CA GLY A 304 -21.60 9.09 8.12
C GLY A 304 -22.22 7.72 8.42
N GLN A 305 -22.74 7.03 7.39
CA GLN A 305 -23.42 5.73 7.50
C GLN A 305 -22.52 4.53 7.15
N LEU A 306 -21.27 4.78 6.75
CA LEU A 306 -20.30 3.72 6.49
C LEU A 306 -19.82 3.11 7.82
N ALA A 307 -19.79 1.77 7.92
CA ALA A 307 -19.36 1.10 9.13
C ALA A 307 -17.88 1.40 9.42
N LYS A 308 -17.53 1.50 10.71
CA LYS A 308 -16.16 1.80 11.14
C LYS A 308 -15.25 0.63 10.74
N GLY A 309 -14.30 0.88 9.82
CA GLY A 309 -13.38 -0.13 9.28
C GLY A 309 -13.77 -0.69 7.91
N GLU A 310 -14.92 -0.32 7.35
CA GLU A 310 -15.33 -0.76 6.00
C GLU A 310 -14.48 -0.05 4.92
N VAL A 311 -13.80 -0.85 4.09
CA VAL A 311 -12.86 -0.36 3.06
C VAL A 311 -13.59 -0.12 1.74
N ILE A 312 -13.30 1.00 1.08
CA ILE A 312 -13.86 1.31 -0.24
C ILE A 312 -13.27 0.36 -1.29
N PRO A 313 -14.08 -0.36 -2.09
CA PRO A 313 -13.64 -1.48 -2.92
C PRO A 313 -12.98 -1.06 -4.25
N TYR A 314 -12.04 -0.10 -4.25
CA TYR A 314 -11.36 0.35 -5.47
C TYR A 314 -10.61 -0.77 -6.20
N ARG A 315 -10.15 -1.80 -5.48
CA ARG A 315 -9.33 -2.89 -6.00
C ARG A 315 -10.10 -3.95 -6.80
N GLU A 316 -11.43 -3.92 -6.77
CA GLU A 316 -12.26 -4.92 -7.47
C GLU A 316 -12.20 -4.82 -9.00
N SER A 317 -11.93 -3.64 -9.56
CA SER A 317 -11.74 -3.47 -11.02
C SER A 317 -10.58 -2.54 -11.37
N LYS A 318 -10.03 -2.71 -12.58
CA LYS A 318 -8.96 -1.83 -13.09
C LYS A 318 -9.42 -0.38 -13.23
N LEU A 319 -10.66 -0.18 -13.66
CA LEU A 319 -11.28 1.14 -13.81
C LEU A 319 -11.33 1.88 -12.46
N THR A 320 -11.85 1.23 -11.42
CA THR A 320 -11.97 1.86 -10.10
C THR A 320 -10.62 2.14 -9.45
N ARG A 321 -9.58 1.34 -9.78
CA ARG A 321 -8.19 1.67 -9.37
C ARG A 321 -7.68 2.92 -10.07
N ILE A 322 -7.84 3.03 -11.40
CA ILE A 322 -7.39 4.20 -12.16
C ILE A 322 -8.15 5.47 -11.72
N LEU A 323 -9.44 5.34 -11.41
CA LEU A 323 -10.28 6.45 -10.95
C LEU A 323 -10.24 6.68 -9.43
N GLN A 324 -9.39 5.98 -8.68
CA GLN A 324 -9.31 6.10 -7.22
C GLN A 324 -9.03 7.54 -6.77
N ASN A 325 -8.16 8.26 -7.48
CA ASN A 325 -7.89 9.68 -7.19
C ASN A 325 -9.09 10.58 -7.54
N ALA A 326 -9.91 10.20 -8.51
CA ALA A 326 -11.07 10.96 -8.97
C ALA A 326 -12.29 10.82 -8.04
N LEU A 327 -12.46 9.66 -7.40
CA LEU A 327 -13.63 9.38 -6.57
C LEU A 327 -13.21 9.22 -5.11
N GLY A 328 -13.42 10.25 -4.29
CA GLY A 328 -13.05 10.28 -2.87
C GLY A 328 -11.58 10.61 -2.58
N GLY A 329 -10.81 11.00 -3.61
CA GLY A 329 -9.38 11.30 -3.53
C GLY A 329 -9.01 12.75 -3.85
N ASN A 330 -7.75 12.95 -4.23
CA ASN A 330 -7.19 14.25 -4.64
C ASN A 330 -7.53 14.57 -6.11
N SER A 331 -8.75 15.02 -6.37
CA SER A 331 -9.14 15.51 -7.69
C SER A 331 -10.41 16.35 -7.68
N MET A 332 -10.47 17.38 -8.51
CA MET A 332 -11.69 18.09 -8.87
C MET A 332 -12.44 17.28 -9.93
N THR A 333 -13.56 16.67 -9.54
CA THR A 333 -14.25 15.71 -10.40
C THR A 333 -15.62 16.19 -10.87
N THR A 334 -15.89 15.99 -12.15
CA THR A 334 -17.16 16.29 -12.82
C THR A 334 -17.66 15.04 -13.56
N MET A 335 -18.94 14.71 -13.38
CA MET A 335 -19.63 13.64 -14.10
C MET A 335 -20.60 14.22 -15.13
N ILE A 336 -20.61 13.66 -16.34
CA ILE A 336 -21.69 13.86 -17.32
C ILE A 336 -22.53 12.59 -17.39
N ALA A 337 -23.79 12.66 -16.95
CA ALA A 337 -24.77 11.60 -17.10
C ALA A 337 -25.54 11.80 -18.42
N ALA A 338 -25.20 11.03 -19.45
CA ALA A 338 -25.83 11.08 -20.76
C ALA A 338 -27.04 10.13 -20.81
N ILE A 339 -28.21 10.66 -21.17
CA ILE A 339 -29.49 9.93 -21.16
C ILE A 339 -30.22 9.96 -22.52
N SER A 340 -31.03 8.93 -22.79
CA SER A 340 -31.94 8.90 -23.95
C SER A 340 -33.29 9.56 -23.58
N PRO A 341 -33.92 10.30 -24.51
CA PRO A 341 -35.27 10.84 -24.32
C PRO A 341 -36.39 9.80 -24.47
N ALA A 342 -36.11 8.59 -24.97
CA ALA A 342 -37.13 7.63 -25.40
C ALA A 342 -37.77 6.83 -24.26
N THR A 343 -39.10 6.64 -24.32
CA THR A 343 -39.88 5.86 -23.33
C THR A 343 -39.39 4.43 -23.15
N PHE A 344 -38.99 3.72 -24.21
CA PHE A 344 -38.48 2.35 -24.07
C PHE A 344 -37.08 2.25 -23.41
N ASN A 345 -36.37 3.38 -23.28
CA ASN A 345 -35.13 3.49 -22.52
C ASN A 345 -35.35 4.04 -21.10
N TYR A 346 -36.60 4.10 -20.63
CA TYR A 346 -36.97 4.67 -19.32
C TYR A 346 -36.17 4.05 -18.16
N ASP A 347 -36.04 2.72 -18.10
CA ASP A 347 -35.33 2.04 -17.01
C ASP A 347 -33.86 2.43 -16.92
N GLU A 348 -33.18 2.49 -18.06
CA GLU A 348 -31.76 2.86 -18.15
C GLU A 348 -31.57 4.35 -17.83
N THR A 349 -32.52 5.18 -18.25
CA THR A 349 -32.54 6.62 -17.96
C THR A 349 -32.69 6.86 -16.46
N ILE A 350 -33.65 6.22 -15.80
CA ILE A 350 -33.83 6.31 -14.34
C ILE A 350 -32.64 5.72 -13.58
N SER A 351 -32.08 4.60 -14.05
CA SER A 351 -30.88 4.02 -13.46
C SER A 351 -29.71 5.01 -13.50
N THR A 352 -29.49 5.64 -14.66
CA THR A 352 -28.45 6.66 -14.87
C THR A 352 -28.64 7.87 -13.96
N LEU A 353 -29.87 8.38 -13.83
CA LEU A 353 -30.18 9.53 -12.99
C LEU A 353 -29.98 9.25 -11.50
N ARG A 354 -30.41 8.08 -11.01
CA ARG A 354 -30.17 7.65 -9.63
C ARG A 354 -28.68 7.49 -9.33
N TYR A 355 -27.93 6.97 -10.29
CA TYR A 355 -26.48 6.84 -10.19
C TYR A 355 -25.81 8.22 -10.09
N ALA A 356 -26.21 9.15 -10.93
CA ALA A 356 -25.73 10.54 -10.92
C ALA A 356 -26.05 11.25 -9.59
N ASP A 357 -27.23 11.00 -9.02
CA ASP A 357 -27.64 11.55 -7.72
C ASP A 357 -26.75 11.02 -6.57
N ALA A 358 -26.41 9.73 -6.59
CA ALA A 358 -25.46 9.16 -5.63
C ALA A 358 -24.06 9.76 -5.78
N VAL A 359 -23.56 9.98 -7.00
CA VAL A 359 -22.25 10.57 -7.26
C VAL A 359 -22.14 12.00 -6.71
N LYS A 360 -23.22 12.79 -6.83
CA LYS A 360 -23.28 14.18 -6.31
C LYS A 360 -22.98 14.28 -4.81
N SER A 361 -23.29 13.23 -4.05
CA SER A 361 -23.07 13.19 -2.60
C SER A 361 -21.60 12.96 -2.19
N ILE A 362 -20.73 12.56 -3.14
CA ILE A 362 -19.33 12.26 -2.87
C ILE A 362 -18.55 13.54 -2.60
N LYS A 363 -17.75 13.51 -1.53
CA LYS A 363 -16.77 14.55 -1.18
C LYS A 363 -15.35 14.10 -1.54
N ASN A 364 -14.65 14.93 -2.30
CA ASN A 364 -13.25 14.77 -2.65
C ASN A 364 -12.37 15.69 -1.81
N GLN A 365 -11.09 15.33 -1.68
CA GLN A 365 -10.06 16.07 -0.94
C GLN A 365 -9.04 16.63 -1.93
N ALA A 366 -9.47 17.54 -2.81
CA ALA A 366 -8.62 18.14 -3.81
C ALA A 366 -7.60 19.10 -3.18
N VAL A 367 -6.32 18.95 -3.54
CA VAL A 367 -5.23 19.83 -3.12
C VAL A 367 -4.46 20.35 -4.34
N VAL A 368 -3.86 21.53 -4.18
CA VAL A 368 -2.93 22.09 -5.17
C VAL A 368 -1.63 21.29 -5.11
N ASN A 369 -1.22 20.74 -6.25
CA ASN A 369 -0.04 19.87 -6.33
C ASN A 369 1.18 20.73 -6.67
N GLU A 370 1.84 21.18 -5.61
CA GLU A 370 3.06 22.01 -5.60
C GLU A 370 4.17 21.33 -4.78
N THR A 371 5.41 21.84 -4.85
CA THR A 371 6.53 21.24 -4.10
C THR A 371 6.34 21.44 -2.58
N PRO A 372 6.83 20.52 -1.71
CA PRO A 372 6.66 20.62 -0.26
C PRO A 372 7.24 21.92 0.33
N GLN A 373 8.34 22.42 -0.25
CA GLN A 373 8.94 23.70 0.14
C GLN A 373 8.00 24.87 -0.13
N GLU A 374 7.33 24.89 -1.28
CA GLU A 374 6.42 25.97 -1.69
C GLU A 374 5.06 25.89 -1.01
N LYS A 375 4.55 24.67 -0.74
CA LYS A 375 3.35 24.48 0.10
C LYS A 375 3.52 25.17 1.46
N LEU A 376 4.68 25.00 2.08
CA LEU A 376 5.02 25.66 3.33
C LEU A 376 5.07 27.19 3.18
N ILE A 377 5.65 27.71 2.09
CA ILE A 377 5.71 29.16 1.84
C ILE A 377 4.31 29.75 1.62
N ARG A 378 3.42 29.07 0.89
CA ARG A 378 2.04 29.50 0.69
C ARG A 378 1.25 29.47 2.00
N GLU A 379 1.33 28.39 2.78
CA GLU A 379 0.67 28.29 4.08
C GLU A 379 1.16 29.37 5.05
N LEU A 380 2.47 29.68 5.04
CA LEU A 380 3.04 30.78 5.84
C LEU A 380 2.62 32.17 5.34
N LYS A 381 2.41 32.36 4.02
CA LYS A 381 1.89 33.62 3.45
C LYS A 381 0.41 33.81 3.74
N GLU A 382 -0.41 32.77 3.56
CA GLU A 382 -1.84 32.76 3.89
C GLU A 382 -2.06 32.98 5.38
N GLU A 383 -1.25 32.35 6.25
CA GLU A 383 -1.33 32.59 7.70
C GLU A 383 -0.84 33.99 8.06
N ASN A 384 0.19 34.52 7.39
CA ASN A 384 0.58 35.93 7.58
C ASN A 384 -0.51 36.91 7.13
N GLU A 385 -1.17 36.68 5.99
CA GLU A 385 -2.29 37.50 5.54
C GLU A 385 -3.49 37.37 6.46
N ARG A 386 -3.79 36.15 6.96
CA ARG A 386 -4.84 35.91 7.94
C ARG A 386 -4.56 36.63 9.25
N LEU A 387 -3.32 36.56 9.75
CA LEU A 387 -2.90 37.25 10.97
C LEU A 387 -2.94 38.77 10.79
N LYS A 388 -2.49 39.29 9.63
CA LYS A 388 -2.63 40.71 9.26
C LYS A 388 -4.10 41.13 9.20
N ALA A 389 -4.96 40.35 8.56
CA ALA A 389 -6.39 40.61 8.47
C ALA A 389 -7.11 40.48 9.83
N LEU A 390 -6.63 39.62 10.75
CA LEU A 390 -7.15 39.54 12.12
C LEU A 390 -6.77 40.77 12.95
N VAL A 391 -5.59 41.32 12.69
CA VAL A 391 -5.07 42.54 13.32
C VAL A 391 -5.75 43.79 12.74
N GLU A 392 -6.00 43.82 11.43
CA GLU A 392 -6.70 44.91 10.74
C GLU A 392 -8.23 44.84 10.94
N GLY A 393 -8.81 43.64 10.97
CA GLY A 393 -10.25 43.38 11.14
C GLY A 393 -10.77 43.64 12.56
N ARG A 394 -9.87 43.82 13.54
CA ARG A 394 -10.22 44.37 14.86
C ARG A 394 -10.22 45.91 14.91
N GLY A 395 -9.92 46.58 13.80
CA GLY A 395 -9.81 48.03 13.69
C GLY A 395 -11.06 48.78 13.21
N GLY A 396 -12.18 48.12 12.89
CA GLY A 396 -13.31 48.80 12.25
C GLY A 396 -14.68 48.22 12.56
N GLY A 397 -15.30 48.66 13.67
CA GLY A 397 -16.70 48.37 13.99
C GLY A 397 -17.01 48.64 15.46
N GLY A 398 -17.40 49.89 15.76
CA GLY A 398 -17.63 50.36 17.12
C GLY A 398 -18.80 49.71 17.86
N GLY A 399 -18.62 49.50 19.16
CA GLY A 399 -19.71 49.08 20.06
C GLY A 399 -19.30 48.49 21.42
N GLY A 400 -18.42 49.15 22.17
CA GLY A 400 -18.35 49.09 23.64
C GLY A 400 -17.89 47.79 24.34
N GLY A 401 -16.68 47.83 24.93
CA GLY A 401 -16.31 46.96 26.06
C GLY A 401 -14.87 46.44 26.07
N ALA A 402 -13.98 47.15 26.79
CA ALA A 402 -12.73 46.73 27.46
C ALA A 402 -11.70 45.83 26.73
N GLY A 403 -10.47 46.34 26.56
CA GLY A 403 -9.25 45.54 26.32
C GLY A 403 -8.19 46.29 25.51
N GLY A 404 -7.05 46.62 26.13
CA GLY A 404 -6.03 47.56 25.66
C GLY A 404 -5.36 47.24 24.32
N GLY A 405 -5.07 48.30 23.56
CA GLY A 405 -4.28 48.26 22.34
C GLY A 405 -2.78 48.07 22.61
N MET A 406 -2.11 47.33 21.73
CA MET A 406 -0.66 47.11 21.73
C MET A 406 0.07 48.42 21.35
N SER A 407 1.08 48.83 22.12
CA SER A 407 1.83 50.08 21.88
C SER A 407 2.76 49.99 20.67
N ASP A 408 2.95 51.09 19.94
CA ASP A 408 3.78 51.18 18.73
C ASP A 408 5.22 50.66 18.89
N GLN A 409 5.79 50.76 20.10
CA GLN A 409 7.12 50.22 20.43
C GLN A 409 7.18 48.69 20.32
N MET A 410 6.09 48.00 20.67
CA MET A 410 6.01 46.54 20.63
C MET A 410 5.84 46.04 19.18
N ARG A 411 5.28 46.88 18.29
CA ARG A 411 5.22 46.60 16.85
C ARG A 411 6.59 46.73 16.19
N GLU A 412 7.35 47.79 16.49
CA GLU A 412 8.71 47.97 15.98
C GLU A 412 9.68 46.87 16.45
N GLU A 413 9.50 46.36 17.67
CA GLU A 413 10.31 45.29 18.24
C GLU A 413 9.99 43.92 17.61
N TYR A 414 8.71 43.65 17.34
CA TYR A 414 8.29 42.48 16.56
C TYR A 414 8.76 42.56 15.10
N GLU A 415 8.71 43.72 14.46
CA GLU A 415 9.24 43.92 13.09
C GLU A 415 10.75 43.70 13.04
N ARG A 416 11.49 44.15 14.06
CA ARG A 416 12.94 43.85 14.18
C ARG A 416 13.24 42.36 14.35
N GLN A 417 12.48 41.67 15.20
CA GLN A 417 12.66 40.21 15.38
C GLN A 417 12.34 39.43 14.11
N ILE A 418 11.33 39.85 13.35
CA ILE A 418 10.98 39.24 12.05
C ILE A 418 12.10 39.47 11.02
N GLU A 419 12.72 40.66 11.01
CA GLU A 419 13.81 40.97 10.09
C GLU A 419 15.12 40.23 10.44
N GLU A 420 15.44 40.08 11.73
CA GLU A 420 16.56 39.24 12.19
C GLU A 420 16.37 37.76 11.83
N LEU A 421 15.15 37.24 12.00
CA LEU A 421 14.82 35.86 11.62
C LEU A 421 14.85 35.65 10.10
N ARG A 422 14.44 36.65 9.31
CA ARG A 422 14.60 36.64 7.84
C ARG A 422 16.05 36.55 7.42
N LYS A 423 16.91 37.38 8.03
CA LYS A 423 18.35 37.39 7.74
C LYS A 423 19.03 36.08 8.12
N ALA A 424 18.71 35.55 9.29
CA ALA A 424 19.21 34.24 9.74
C ALA A 424 18.75 33.08 8.83
N LYS A 425 17.52 33.17 8.29
CA LYS A 425 17.00 32.20 7.33
C LYS A 425 17.69 32.31 5.97
N GLU A 426 17.90 33.52 5.45
CA GLU A 426 18.66 33.74 4.20
C GLU A 426 20.12 33.26 4.31
N ASP A 427 20.77 33.50 5.45
CA ASP A 427 22.16 33.06 5.66
C ASP A 427 22.24 31.53 5.80
N ALA A 428 21.28 30.89 6.46
CA ALA A 428 21.17 29.43 6.53
C ALA A 428 20.85 28.81 5.15
N GLU A 429 20.02 29.47 4.34
CA GLU A 429 19.64 29.03 3.00
C GLU A 429 20.80 29.21 2.01
N LYS A 430 21.58 30.30 2.11
CA LYS A 430 22.85 30.48 1.38
C LYS A 430 23.89 29.45 1.80
N THR A 431 24.02 29.16 3.09
CA THR A 431 24.96 28.13 3.60
C THR A 431 24.57 26.74 3.10
N ARG A 432 23.26 26.44 3.02
CA ARG A 432 22.74 25.17 2.51
C ARG A 432 22.80 25.06 1.00
N GLU A 433 22.52 26.13 0.26
CA GLU A 433 22.72 26.21 -1.19
C GLU A 433 24.21 26.08 -1.53
N GLN A 434 25.12 26.72 -0.78
CA GLN A 434 26.57 26.57 -0.97
C GLN A 434 27.02 25.13 -0.69
N ARG A 435 26.54 24.47 0.38
CA ARG A 435 26.84 23.05 0.64
C ARG A 435 26.23 22.12 -0.41
N THR A 436 25.02 22.40 -0.88
CA THR A 436 24.34 21.59 -1.90
C THR A 436 25.01 21.79 -3.25
N GLN A 437 25.40 23.00 -3.60
CA GLN A 437 26.20 23.30 -4.79
C GLN A 437 27.61 22.73 -4.66
N GLU A 438 28.26 22.74 -3.50
CA GLU A 438 29.55 22.05 -3.29
C GLU A 438 29.42 20.54 -3.45
N VAL A 439 28.35 19.91 -2.95
CA VAL A 439 28.09 18.47 -3.12
C VAL A 439 27.71 18.13 -4.57
N VAL A 440 26.88 18.95 -5.23
CA VAL A 440 26.49 18.79 -6.64
C VAL A 440 27.66 19.11 -7.58
N HIS A 441 28.51 20.09 -7.28
CA HIS A 441 29.69 20.44 -8.06
C HIS A 441 30.84 19.46 -7.82
N ARG A 442 30.88 18.79 -6.66
CA ARG A 442 31.73 17.63 -6.37
C ARG A 442 31.20 16.35 -7.03
N ALA A 443 29.88 16.22 -7.19
CA ALA A 443 29.23 15.13 -7.93
C ALA A 443 29.30 15.30 -9.45
N ALA A 444 29.25 16.53 -9.98
CA ALA A 444 29.46 16.85 -11.39
C ALA A 444 30.92 16.70 -11.84
N PHE A 445 31.86 16.56 -10.89
CA PHE A 445 33.28 16.36 -11.19
C PHE A 445 33.67 14.89 -11.42
N ILE A 446 32.75 13.92 -11.30
CA ILE A 446 33.05 12.51 -11.61
C ILE A 446 31.94 11.88 -12.45
N GLU A 447 31.74 12.44 -13.65
CA GLU A 447 31.35 11.64 -14.82
C GLU A 447 32.61 11.30 -15.65
N GLU A 448 33.74 11.05 -14.97
CA GLU A 448 34.83 10.33 -15.62
C GLU A 448 34.30 8.92 -15.93
N LYS A 449 34.32 8.54 -17.21
CA LYS A 449 34.18 7.15 -17.63
C LYS A 449 35.25 6.35 -16.87
N ILE A 450 34.86 5.69 -15.78
CA ILE A 450 35.72 4.75 -15.08
C ILE A 450 35.91 3.57 -16.05
N THR A 451 37.02 3.55 -16.77
CA THR A 451 37.39 2.49 -17.72
C THR A 451 38.05 1.30 -17.02
N THR A 452 37.95 1.21 -15.69
CA THR A 452 38.51 0.13 -14.89
C THR A 452 37.41 -0.60 -14.11
N PRO A 453 37.59 -1.90 -13.83
CA PRO A 453 36.64 -2.66 -13.04
C PRO A 453 36.43 -2.06 -11.65
N HIS A 454 35.17 -1.99 -11.21
CA HIS A 454 34.78 -1.27 -9.99
C HIS A 454 33.57 -1.88 -9.28
N LEU A 455 33.41 -1.54 -8.01
CA LEU A 455 32.18 -1.80 -7.25
C LEU A 455 31.24 -0.60 -7.37
N SER A 456 29.97 -0.86 -7.59
CA SER A 456 28.90 0.13 -7.69
C SER A 456 27.88 -0.15 -6.59
N ASN A 457 27.53 0.82 -5.75
CA ASN A 457 26.61 0.55 -4.63
C ASN A 457 25.19 0.20 -5.10
N LEU A 458 24.55 -0.72 -4.39
CA LEU A 458 23.13 -1.03 -4.51
C LEU A 458 22.41 -0.52 -3.26
N ASN A 459 21.38 0.30 -3.46
CA ASN A 459 20.62 0.93 -2.40
C ASN A 459 19.12 0.61 -2.55
N GLU A 460 18.39 0.61 -1.43
CA GLU A 460 16.94 0.47 -1.40
C GLU A 460 16.24 1.56 -2.23
N ASP A 461 16.80 2.78 -2.25
CA ASP A 461 16.39 3.81 -3.20
C ASP A 461 17.12 3.61 -4.57
N PRO A 462 16.39 3.29 -5.65
CA PRO A 462 16.99 3.13 -6.98
C PRO A 462 17.69 4.41 -7.47
N LEU A 463 17.28 5.59 -6.98
CA LEU A 463 17.91 6.87 -7.29
C LEU A 463 19.22 7.11 -6.55
N LEU A 464 19.62 6.25 -5.62
CA LEU A 464 20.91 6.29 -4.91
C LEU A 464 21.82 5.12 -5.30
N SER A 465 21.29 4.14 -6.03
CA SER A 465 22.05 3.03 -6.58
C SER A 465 22.98 3.50 -7.70
N GLY A 466 24.24 3.08 -7.67
CA GLY A 466 25.25 3.40 -8.68
C GLY A 466 25.93 4.77 -8.57
N TYR A 467 25.68 5.49 -7.48
CA TYR A 467 26.31 6.80 -7.21
C TYR A 467 27.68 6.67 -6.54
N ILE A 468 27.89 5.65 -5.70
CA ILE A 468 29.16 5.34 -5.07
C ILE A 468 29.86 4.27 -5.90
N LYS A 469 30.99 4.63 -6.49
CA LYS A 469 31.83 3.74 -7.30
C LYS A 469 33.22 3.61 -6.70
N HIS A 470 33.66 2.38 -6.43
CA HIS A 470 35.01 2.08 -5.94
C HIS A 470 35.80 1.32 -6.99
N ALA A 471 36.68 2.02 -7.71
CA ALA A 471 37.55 1.42 -8.73
C ALA A 471 38.68 0.60 -8.11
N PHE A 472 38.98 -0.55 -8.72
CA PHE A 472 40.10 -1.38 -8.32
C PHE A 472 41.42 -0.89 -8.94
N LYS A 473 42.48 -0.82 -8.13
CA LYS A 473 43.85 -0.57 -8.61
C LYS A 473 44.52 -1.90 -8.98
N LYS A 474 45.37 -1.93 -10.01
CA LYS A 474 46.14 -3.14 -10.35
C LYS A 474 46.98 -3.59 -9.15
N GLY A 475 46.98 -4.89 -8.85
CA GLY A 475 47.54 -5.48 -7.64
C GLY A 475 46.48 -5.76 -6.57
N THR A 476 46.89 -5.72 -5.30
CA THR A 476 46.03 -6.06 -4.16
C THR A 476 45.30 -4.83 -3.62
N ASN A 477 43.98 -4.91 -3.51
CA ASN A 477 43.10 -3.89 -2.93
C ASN A 477 42.47 -4.43 -1.65
N VAL A 478 42.72 -3.77 -0.53
CA VAL A 478 42.09 -4.09 0.77
C VAL A 478 40.79 -3.29 0.92
N ILE A 479 39.72 -3.95 1.33
CA ILE A 479 38.39 -3.40 1.60
C ILE A 479 38.12 -3.47 3.11
N GLY A 480 37.75 -2.35 3.74
CA GLY A 480 37.41 -2.33 5.16
C GLY A 480 37.15 -0.96 5.76
N LYS A 481 36.99 -0.89 7.08
CA LYS A 481 36.77 0.37 7.82
C LYS A 481 38.01 1.28 7.81
N LYS A 482 37.77 2.58 7.93
CA LYS A 482 38.83 3.60 8.00
C LYS A 482 39.76 3.33 9.19
N ASN A 483 41.03 3.07 8.91
CA ASN A 483 42.07 2.87 9.92
C ASN A 483 43.23 3.86 9.69
N PRO A 484 43.51 4.77 10.64
CA PRO A 484 44.61 5.73 10.54
C PRO A 484 46.00 5.09 10.45
N GLN A 485 46.19 3.88 10.98
CA GLN A 485 47.48 3.19 10.99
C GLN A 485 47.77 2.41 9.69
N SER A 486 46.73 1.94 9.00
CA SER A 486 46.84 1.23 7.72
C SER A 486 45.56 1.47 6.92
N PRO A 487 45.50 2.52 6.10
CA PRO A 487 44.28 2.87 5.37
C PRO A 487 43.98 1.82 4.29
N PRO A 488 42.75 1.26 4.22
CA PRO A 488 42.37 0.33 3.17
C PRO A 488 42.26 1.04 1.82
N ASN A 489 42.48 0.29 0.72
CA ASN A 489 42.35 0.82 -0.64
C ASN A 489 40.91 1.26 -0.95
N ILE A 490 39.93 0.54 -0.41
CA ILE A 490 38.51 0.86 -0.51
C ILE A 490 37.96 0.93 0.92
N THR A 491 37.51 2.10 1.30
CA THR A 491 36.91 2.31 2.63
C THR A 491 35.40 2.12 2.53
N ILE A 492 34.85 1.21 3.35
CA ILE A 492 33.40 1.00 3.48
C ILE A 492 33.04 1.13 4.96
N GLU A 493 31.99 1.90 5.24
CA GLU A 493 31.48 2.12 6.58
C GLU A 493 30.16 1.36 6.77
N GLY A 494 29.91 0.87 7.98
CA GLY A 494 28.70 0.12 8.32
C GLY A 494 28.89 -0.97 9.36
N LEU A 495 27.77 -1.41 9.92
CA LEU A 495 27.69 -2.47 10.93
C LEU A 495 28.14 -3.82 10.33
N GLY A 496 28.95 -4.57 11.09
CA GLY A 496 29.54 -5.83 10.65
C GLY A 496 30.74 -5.73 9.68
N ILE A 497 31.25 -4.52 9.41
CA ILE A 497 32.47 -4.31 8.60
C ILE A 497 33.68 -4.16 9.51
N GLY A 498 34.75 -4.91 9.23
CA GLY A 498 36.01 -4.86 9.98
C GLY A 498 37.06 -3.99 9.28
N ILE A 499 38.18 -3.75 9.96
CA ILE A 499 39.32 -2.96 9.44
C ILE A 499 39.90 -3.57 8.15
N ASN A 500 40.02 -4.91 8.10
CA ASN A 500 40.42 -5.68 6.92
C ASN A 500 39.33 -6.71 6.60
N HIS A 501 38.23 -6.26 6.02
CA HIS A 501 37.03 -7.07 5.81
C HIS A 501 37.15 -8.01 4.61
N CYS A 502 37.80 -7.58 3.53
CA CYS A 502 37.99 -8.40 2.34
C CYS A 502 39.17 -7.90 1.49
N THR A 503 39.73 -8.76 0.64
CA THR A 503 40.83 -8.40 -0.26
C THR A 503 40.49 -8.76 -1.70
N VAL A 504 40.69 -7.82 -2.63
CA VAL A 504 40.53 -8.00 -4.08
C VAL A 504 41.88 -7.95 -4.77
N THR A 505 42.23 -9.00 -5.51
CA THR A 505 43.42 -9.01 -6.37
C THR A 505 43.00 -8.72 -7.81
N TYR A 506 43.53 -7.64 -8.39
CA TYR A 506 43.26 -7.22 -9.77
C TYR A 506 44.53 -7.35 -10.63
N ASN A 507 44.60 -8.42 -11.42
CA ASN A 507 45.67 -8.66 -12.41
C ASN A 507 45.02 -8.81 -13.82
N ASP A 508 45.01 -10.02 -14.39
CA ASP A 508 44.27 -10.38 -15.61
C ASP A 508 42.82 -10.83 -15.32
N GLU A 509 42.58 -11.34 -14.11
CA GLU A 509 41.28 -11.68 -13.55
C GLU A 509 41.10 -10.94 -12.21
N ILE A 510 39.85 -10.76 -11.77
CA ILE A 510 39.53 -10.12 -10.49
C ILE A 510 39.12 -11.17 -9.48
N LYS A 511 39.94 -11.35 -8.44
CA LYS A 511 39.72 -12.37 -7.41
C LYS A 511 39.39 -11.75 -6.07
N LEU A 512 38.31 -12.22 -5.44
CA LEU A 512 37.83 -11.78 -4.14
C LEU A 512 38.15 -12.83 -3.08
N LYS A 513 38.84 -12.43 -2.01
CA LYS A 513 39.27 -13.30 -0.90
C LYS A 513 38.64 -12.83 0.43
N PRO A 514 37.97 -13.71 1.19
CA PRO A 514 37.31 -13.35 2.46
C PRO A 514 38.33 -13.03 3.57
N SER A 515 37.85 -12.38 4.65
CA SER A 515 38.64 -12.18 5.86
C SER A 515 38.98 -13.51 6.55
N THR A 516 40.08 -13.52 7.31
CA THR A 516 40.41 -14.63 8.22
C THR A 516 39.55 -14.63 9.48
N ASP A 517 38.84 -13.52 9.76
CA ASP A 517 37.91 -13.42 10.89
C ASP A 517 36.53 -13.98 10.49
N PRO A 518 36.06 -15.07 11.12
CA PRO A 518 34.77 -15.70 10.81
C PRO A 518 33.55 -14.84 11.15
N SER A 519 33.71 -13.76 11.94
CA SER A 519 32.64 -12.80 12.23
C SER A 519 32.36 -11.83 11.06
N LEU A 520 33.33 -11.65 10.17
CA LEU A 520 33.27 -10.70 9.04
C LEU A 520 32.75 -11.40 7.77
N LYS A 521 31.43 -11.50 7.67
CA LYS A 521 30.78 -12.19 6.56
C LYS A 521 30.75 -11.33 5.29
N THR A 522 31.25 -11.89 4.19
CA THR A 522 31.05 -11.40 2.83
C THR A 522 30.20 -12.40 2.07
N LEU A 523 29.12 -11.95 1.41
CA LEU A 523 28.29 -12.80 0.55
C LEU A 523 28.49 -12.42 -0.92
N VAL A 524 28.52 -13.42 -1.79
CA VAL A 524 28.52 -13.23 -3.25
C VAL A 524 27.36 -14.03 -3.83
N ASN A 525 26.45 -13.34 -4.54
CA ASN A 525 25.22 -13.89 -5.10
C ASN A 525 24.42 -14.73 -4.07
N GLY A 526 24.31 -14.21 -2.84
CA GLY A 526 23.60 -14.83 -1.73
C GLY A 526 24.38 -15.89 -0.93
N LYS A 527 25.57 -16.32 -1.40
CA LYS A 527 26.36 -17.37 -0.72
C LYS A 527 27.49 -16.77 0.10
N VAL A 528 27.72 -17.30 1.30
CA VAL A 528 28.84 -16.89 2.15
C VAL A 528 30.16 -17.27 1.48
N LEU A 529 31.04 -16.29 1.32
CA LEU A 529 32.37 -16.47 0.74
C LEU A 529 33.29 -17.16 1.74
N THR A 530 33.60 -18.43 1.50
CA THR A 530 34.49 -19.24 2.37
C THR A 530 35.90 -19.42 1.81
N GLN A 531 36.08 -19.22 0.51
CA GLN A 531 37.35 -19.36 -0.21
C GLN A 531 37.48 -18.26 -1.28
N GLU A 532 38.67 -18.12 -1.86
CA GLU A 532 38.91 -17.16 -2.94
C GLU A 532 38.13 -17.55 -4.21
N ILE A 533 37.47 -16.57 -4.84
CA ILE A 533 36.71 -16.75 -6.08
C ILE A 533 37.09 -15.69 -7.13
N THR A 534 36.88 -16.01 -8.41
CA THR A 534 36.95 -15.02 -9.50
C THR A 534 35.58 -14.35 -9.66
N LEU A 535 35.54 -13.02 -9.65
CA LEU A 535 34.33 -12.22 -9.84
C LEU A 535 33.97 -12.11 -11.32
N GLN A 536 32.67 -12.20 -11.62
CA GLN A 536 32.10 -12.01 -12.96
C GLN A 536 31.27 -10.74 -13.03
N HIS A 537 31.21 -10.10 -14.20
CA HIS A 537 30.41 -8.90 -14.41
C HIS A 537 28.97 -9.09 -13.89
N HIS A 538 28.52 -8.14 -13.07
CA HIS A 538 27.24 -8.16 -12.35
C HIS A 538 27.09 -9.12 -11.16
N ASP A 539 28.20 -9.61 -10.60
CA ASP A 539 28.17 -10.27 -9.30
C ASP A 539 27.69 -9.32 -8.20
N ARG A 540 26.76 -9.81 -7.37
CA ARG A 540 26.17 -9.07 -6.25
C ARG A 540 26.95 -9.42 -4.99
N ILE A 541 27.57 -8.41 -4.38
CA ILE A 541 28.45 -8.59 -3.23
C ILE A 541 27.85 -7.86 -2.03
N ARG A 542 27.73 -8.54 -0.91
CA ARG A 542 27.34 -7.94 0.37
C ARG A 542 28.52 -7.97 1.34
N PHE A 543 28.94 -6.81 1.82
CA PHE A 543 29.92 -6.69 2.89
C PHE A 543 29.21 -6.42 4.21
N GLY A 544 29.54 -7.20 5.24
CA GLY A 544 28.80 -7.18 6.50
C GLY A 544 27.33 -7.55 6.26
N ASN A 545 26.42 -6.80 6.90
CA ASN A 545 25.01 -7.17 6.93
C ASN A 545 24.11 -6.34 6.00
N HIS A 546 24.45 -5.08 5.72
CA HIS A 546 23.58 -4.12 5.01
C HIS A 546 24.25 -3.38 3.83
N ASN A 547 25.53 -3.65 3.52
CA ASN A 547 26.23 -2.95 2.44
C ASN A 547 26.26 -3.79 1.18
N TYR A 548 25.41 -3.45 0.20
CA TYR A 548 25.27 -4.16 -1.07
C TYR A 548 25.98 -3.41 -2.20
N PHE A 549 26.70 -4.17 -3.01
CA PHE A 549 27.42 -3.67 -4.18
C PHE A 549 27.21 -4.60 -5.37
N LEU A 550 27.34 -4.02 -6.56
CA LEU A 550 27.37 -4.69 -7.83
C LEU A 550 28.77 -4.55 -8.41
N PHE A 551 29.40 -5.66 -8.77
CA PHE A 551 30.67 -5.63 -9.48
C PHE A 551 30.44 -5.32 -10.97
N ILE A 552 31.15 -4.33 -11.50
CA ILE A 552 31.07 -3.88 -12.89
C ILE A 552 32.44 -4.02 -13.54
N ASP A 553 32.49 -4.81 -14.62
CA ASP A 553 33.59 -4.85 -15.58
C ASP A 553 33.24 -4.02 -16.83
N PRO A 554 33.92 -2.89 -17.10
CA PRO A 554 33.65 -2.03 -18.25
C PRO A 554 33.89 -2.67 -19.63
N ASP A 555 34.70 -3.73 -19.69
CA ASP A 555 35.05 -4.40 -20.96
C ASP A 555 33.98 -5.43 -21.40
N GLU A 556 33.05 -5.79 -20.52
CA GLU A 556 31.90 -6.65 -20.82
C GLU A 556 30.63 -5.81 -21.05
N LEU A 557 30.04 -5.91 -22.24
CA LEU A 557 28.80 -5.19 -22.61
C LEU A 557 27.57 -6.10 -22.49
N GLY A 558 26.73 -5.83 -21.48
CA GLY A 558 25.35 -6.34 -21.43
C GLY A 558 24.91 -6.89 -20.06
N GLY A 559 23.64 -6.63 -19.70
CA GLY A 559 22.97 -7.20 -18.54
C GLY A 559 21.68 -6.43 -18.20
N ALA A 560 20.70 -7.10 -17.61
CA ALA A 560 19.47 -6.44 -17.14
C ALA A 560 19.81 -5.55 -15.93
N PRO A 561 19.16 -4.38 -15.74
CA PRO A 561 19.36 -3.56 -14.54
C PRO A 561 19.04 -4.38 -13.28
N PHE A 562 19.93 -4.35 -12.30
CA PHE A 562 19.83 -5.17 -11.09
C PHE A 562 19.11 -4.44 -9.98
N ASP A 563 18.25 -5.19 -9.28
CA ASP A 563 17.36 -4.71 -8.24
C ASP A 563 17.91 -5.07 -6.85
N TRP A 564 17.97 -4.10 -5.95
CA TRP A 564 18.33 -4.28 -4.55
C TRP A 564 17.45 -5.35 -3.87
N GLU A 565 16.16 -5.41 -4.20
CA GLU A 565 15.22 -6.41 -3.66
C GLU A 565 15.68 -7.85 -3.99
N LYS A 566 16.29 -8.05 -5.17
CA LYS A 566 16.83 -9.35 -5.57
C LYS A 566 18.07 -9.74 -4.76
N ALA A 567 18.98 -8.80 -4.51
CA ALA A 567 20.18 -9.04 -3.72
C ALA A 567 19.85 -9.36 -2.24
N VAL A 568 18.84 -8.69 -1.68
CA VAL A 568 18.34 -8.97 -0.32
C VAL A 568 17.67 -10.35 -0.25
N ASN A 569 16.82 -10.68 -1.23
CA ASN A 569 16.16 -11.98 -1.29
C ASN A 569 17.15 -13.15 -1.37
N GLU A 570 18.22 -13.01 -2.15
CA GLU A 570 19.30 -14.01 -2.26
C GLU A 570 20.08 -14.15 -0.94
N ALA A 571 20.36 -13.05 -0.24
CA ALA A 571 21.10 -13.07 1.03
C ALA A 571 20.34 -13.73 2.19
N SER A 572 18.99 -13.65 2.18
CA SER A 572 18.12 -14.24 3.21
C SER A 572 17.60 -15.64 2.85
N GLN A 573 17.94 -16.15 1.66
CA GLN A 573 17.32 -17.33 1.07
C GLN A 573 17.54 -18.61 1.89
N ASP A 574 18.74 -18.81 2.45
CA ASP A 574 19.04 -20.01 3.26
C ASP A 574 18.26 -20.04 4.58
N GLN A 575 18.08 -18.88 5.23
CA GLN A 575 17.29 -18.77 6.46
C GLN A 575 15.79 -18.97 6.19
N VAL A 576 15.29 -18.41 5.09
CA VAL A 576 13.90 -18.62 4.62
C VAL A 576 13.66 -20.09 4.28
N ASN A 577 14.58 -20.73 3.55
CA ASN A 577 14.49 -22.14 3.16
C ASN A 577 14.56 -23.08 4.38
N GLY A 578 15.34 -22.71 5.41
CA GLY A 578 15.40 -23.46 6.67
C GLY A 578 14.10 -23.43 7.48
N LEU A 579 13.27 -22.40 7.30
CA LEU A 579 11.99 -22.23 8.02
C LEU A 579 10.79 -22.78 7.26
N ILE A 580 10.78 -22.67 5.93
CA ILE A 580 9.61 -23.01 5.08
C ILE A 580 9.85 -24.31 4.27
N GLY A 581 11.08 -24.84 4.24
CA GLY A 581 11.47 -26.00 3.46
C GLY A 581 11.79 -25.65 2.00
N ALA A 582 12.82 -26.29 1.43
CA ALA A 582 13.20 -26.11 0.04
C ALA A 582 12.35 -27.03 -0.85
N ASN A 583 11.38 -26.49 -1.60
CA ASN A 583 10.93 -27.02 -2.90
C ASN A 583 9.79 -26.21 -3.53
N ASN A 584 10.11 -25.02 -4.04
CA ASN A 584 9.14 -24.19 -4.74
C ASN A 584 9.11 -24.46 -6.26
N GLU A 585 10.18 -25.00 -6.85
CA GLU A 585 10.25 -25.22 -8.31
C GLU A 585 9.77 -26.61 -8.74
N GLU A 586 10.13 -27.67 -8.00
CA GLU A 586 9.67 -29.03 -8.30
C GLU A 586 8.16 -29.21 -8.06
N MET A 587 7.61 -28.53 -7.05
CA MET A 587 6.16 -28.47 -6.79
C MET A 587 5.43 -27.69 -7.89
N LYS A 588 5.97 -26.54 -8.34
CA LYS A 588 5.38 -25.78 -9.46
C LYS A 588 5.39 -26.59 -10.75
N ALA A 589 6.47 -27.32 -11.04
CA ALA A 589 6.55 -28.19 -12.21
C ALA A 589 5.53 -29.34 -12.14
N LYS A 590 5.39 -30.00 -10.99
CA LYS A 590 4.39 -31.07 -10.78
C LYS A 590 2.95 -30.56 -10.84
N GLU A 591 2.67 -29.36 -10.34
CA GLU A 591 1.35 -28.71 -10.40
C GLU A 591 0.97 -28.33 -11.84
N GLU A 592 1.92 -27.80 -12.61
CA GLU A 592 1.72 -27.44 -14.01
C GLU A 592 1.56 -28.68 -14.91
N GLU A 593 2.32 -29.74 -14.63
CA GLU A 593 2.13 -31.04 -15.29
C GLU A 593 0.75 -31.65 -14.97
N MET A 594 0.32 -31.57 -13.71
CA MET A 594 -1.01 -32.03 -13.28
C MET A 594 -2.13 -31.21 -13.95
N ARG A 595 -2.01 -29.88 -14.00
CA ARG A 595 -2.97 -28.99 -14.68
C ARG A 595 -3.11 -29.35 -16.16
N ARG A 596 -1.97 -29.57 -16.84
CA ARG A 596 -1.95 -29.94 -18.25
C ARG A 596 -2.55 -31.32 -18.52
N LYS A 597 -2.28 -32.31 -17.67
CA LYS A 597 -2.92 -33.63 -17.77
C LYS A 597 -4.43 -33.53 -17.59
N LEU A 598 -4.86 -32.74 -16.61
CA LEU A 598 -6.25 -32.54 -16.29
C LEU A 598 -7.02 -31.83 -17.43
N GLU A 599 -6.45 -30.77 -18.02
CA GLU A 599 -7.02 -30.09 -19.19
C GLU A 599 -7.14 -31.02 -20.41
N ALA A 600 -6.14 -31.87 -20.65
CA ALA A 600 -6.16 -32.83 -21.75
C ALA A 600 -7.24 -33.91 -21.56
N GLU A 601 -7.37 -34.46 -20.35
CA GLU A 601 -8.44 -35.40 -19.99
C GLU A 601 -9.83 -34.77 -20.16
N TRP A 602 -9.98 -33.49 -19.83
CA TRP A 602 -11.25 -32.76 -19.98
C TRP A 602 -11.65 -32.56 -21.43
N GLU A 603 -10.70 -32.18 -22.29
CA GLU A 603 -10.97 -31.96 -23.70
C GLU A 603 -11.33 -33.26 -24.42
N GLU A 604 -10.67 -34.37 -24.06
CA GLU A 604 -10.99 -35.69 -24.57
C GLU A 604 -12.38 -36.17 -24.11
N ALA A 605 -12.71 -36.02 -22.83
CA ALA A 605 -14.02 -36.38 -22.29
C ALA A 605 -15.15 -35.55 -22.90
N ARG A 606 -14.93 -34.23 -23.10
CA ARG A 606 -15.92 -33.34 -23.73
C ARG A 606 -16.20 -33.74 -25.16
N LYS A 607 -15.16 -34.05 -25.92
CA LYS A 607 -15.27 -34.49 -27.33
C LYS A 607 -16.04 -35.80 -27.44
N LYS A 608 -15.76 -36.77 -26.55
CA LYS A 608 -16.49 -38.05 -26.50
C LYS A 608 -17.99 -37.86 -26.23
N MET A 609 -18.34 -36.94 -25.33
CA MET A 609 -19.74 -36.60 -25.03
C MET A 609 -20.44 -35.90 -26.20
N GLU A 610 -19.75 -34.98 -26.90
CA GLU A 610 -20.28 -34.34 -28.11
C GLU A 610 -20.52 -35.35 -29.24
N ASP A 611 -19.60 -36.31 -29.42
CA ASP A 611 -19.74 -37.37 -30.42
C ASP A 611 -20.91 -38.32 -30.10
N GLU A 612 -21.07 -38.75 -28.84
CA GLU A 612 -22.21 -39.58 -28.40
C GLU A 612 -23.54 -38.84 -28.56
N LYS A 613 -23.59 -37.54 -28.24
CA LYS A 613 -24.77 -36.69 -28.44
C LYS A 613 -25.11 -36.53 -29.93
N ALA A 614 -24.11 -36.28 -30.78
CA ALA A 614 -24.31 -36.13 -32.22
C ALA A 614 -24.79 -37.44 -32.87
N GLN A 615 -24.30 -38.59 -32.39
CA GLN A 615 -24.79 -39.90 -32.82
C GLN A 615 -26.27 -40.12 -32.42
N LEU A 616 -26.65 -39.76 -31.19
CA LEU A 616 -28.03 -39.87 -30.73
C LEU A 616 -28.97 -38.95 -31.53
N GLU A 617 -28.56 -37.71 -31.83
CA GLU A 617 -29.32 -36.78 -32.67
C GLU A 617 -29.50 -37.29 -34.11
N LYS A 618 -28.49 -37.94 -34.68
CA LYS A 618 -28.61 -38.59 -36.01
C LYS A 618 -29.62 -39.75 -35.97
N MET A 619 -29.60 -40.57 -34.91
CA MET A 619 -30.57 -41.66 -34.72
C MET A 619 -32.00 -41.13 -34.54
N LEU A 620 -32.18 -40.03 -33.79
CA LEU A 620 -33.48 -39.35 -33.61
C LEU A 620 -34.03 -38.75 -34.92
N LYS A 621 -33.16 -38.22 -35.79
CA LYS A 621 -33.58 -37.68 -37.10
C LYS A 621 -33.94 -38.76 -38.11
N GLY A 622 -33.31 -39.94 -38.04
CA GLY A 622 -33.55 -41.06 -38.96
C GLY A 622 -34.78 -41.91 -38.66
N LYS A 623 -35.33 -41.87 -37.43
CA LYS A 623 -36.37 -42.81 -36.95
C LYS A 623 -37.70 -42.16 -36.58
N LYS A 624 -38.11 -41.10 -37.29
CA LYS A 624 -39.36 -40.36 -37.01
C LYS A 624 -40.66 -41.16 -37.26
N ASN A 625 -40.60 -42.33 -37.91
CA ASN A 625 -41.75 -43.16 -38.29
C ASN A 625 -41.69 -44.62 -37.79
N GLU A 626 -40.91 -44.94 -36.75
CA GLU A 626 -40.78 -46.32 -36.22
C GLU A 626 -41.60 -46.59 -34.94
N ASP A 627 -41.84 -47.88 -34.67
CA ASP A 627 -42.69 -48.46 -33.62
C ASP A 627 -42.40 -47.95 -32.19
N ALA A 628 -43.44 -47.99 -31.33
CA ALA A 628 -43.41 -47.46 -29.95
C ALA A 628 -42.27 -48.04 -29.07
N ALA A 629 -41.82 -49.26 -29.33
CA ALA A 629 -40.69 -49.88 -28.62
C ALA A 629 -39.37 -49.15 -28.89
N THR A 630 -39.14 -48.67 -30.12
CA THR A 630 -37.93 -47.95 -30.51
C THR A 630 -37.89 -46.54 -29.93
N GLN A 631 -39.05 -45.89 -29.83
CA GLN A 631 -39.17 -44.57 -29.20
C GLN A 631 -38.86 -44.62 -27.70
N LYS A 632 -39.30 -45.68 -27.01
CA LYS A 632 -39.00 -45.90 -25.60
C LYS A 632 -37.50 -46.11 -25.35
N ALA A 633 -36.84 -46.94 -26.18
CA ALA A 633 -35.40 -47.18 -26.08
C ALA A 633 -34.56 -45.91 -26.36
N LEU A 634 -35.00 -45.05 -27.28
CA LEU A 634 -34.35 -43.76 -27.55
C LEU A 634 -34.48 -42.77 -26.38
N PHE A 635 -35.64 -42.74 -25.72
CA PHE A 635 -35.87 -41.90 -24.53
C PHE A 635 -35.02 -42.37 -23.33
N GLU A 636 -34.94 -43.68 -23.08
CA GLU A 636 -34.07 -44.25 -22.03
C GLU A 636 -32.59 -43.91 -22.28
N LYS A 637 -32.13 -43.99 -23.53
CA LYS A 637 -30.77 -43.64 -23.92
C LYS A 637 -30.47 -42.14 -23.80
N GLU A 638 -31.46 -41.27 -24.04
CA GLU A 638 -31.36 -39.83 -23.80
C GLU A 638 -31.24 -39.49 -22.31
N GLN A 639 -31.98 -40.20 -21.46
CA GLN A 639 -31.89 -40.04 -20.00
C GLN A 639 -30.53 -40.51 -19.46
N GLU A 640 -30.01 -41.64 -19.97
CA GLU A 640 -28.68 -42.14 -19.61
C GLU A 640 -27.57 -41.15 -19.99
N LEU A 641 -27.65 -40.54 -21.19
CA LEU A 641 -26.70 -39.52 -21.63
C LEU A 641 -26.76 -38.25 -20.76
N LYS A 642 -27.97 -37.82 -20.38
CA LYS A 642 -28.18 -36.69 -19.44
C LYS A 642 -27.62 -37.00 -18.04
N ALA A 643 -27.76 -38.22 -17.55
CA ALA A 643 -27.20 -38.64 -16.27
C ALA A 643 -25.66 -38.65 -16.30
N LYS A 644 -25.06 -39.19 -17.37
CA LYS A 644 -23.60 -39.15 -17.60
C LYS A 644 -23.06 -37.72 -17.68
N GLN A 645 -23.79 -36.82 -18.35
CA GLN A 645 -23.42 -35.41 -18.42
C GLN A 645 -23.38 -34.75 -17.03
N ARG A 646 -24.41 -34.98 -16.19
CA ARG A 646 -24.45 -34.43 -14.83
C ARG A 646 -23.34 -34.98 -13.93
N ALA A 647 -23.07 -36.29 -13.99
CA ALA A 647 -22.00 -36.90 -13.20
C ALA A 647 -20.62 -36.35 -13.58
N MET A 648 -20.38 -36.13 -14.87
CA MET A 648 -19.16 -35.49 -15.36
C MET A 648 -19.05 -34.03 -14.88
N GLU A 649 -20.12 -33.24 -14.99
CA GLU A 649 -20.15 -31.84 -14.49
C GLU A 649 -19.85 -31.75 -12.97
N GLU A 650 -20.32 -32.72 -12.18
CA GLU A 650 -20.05 -32.78 -10.74
C GLU A 650 -18.61 -33.15 -10.41
N GLU A 651 -18.02 -34.10 -11.14
CA GLU A 651 -16.60 -34.46 -11.00
C GLU A 651 -15.68 -33.28 -11.40
N MET A 652 -16.05 -32.55 -12.46
CA MET A 652 -15.36 -31.34 -12.91
C MET A 652 -15.36 -30.26 -11.83
N ARG A 653 -16.51 -30.01 -11.21
CA ARG A 653 -16.65 -29.03 -10.12
C ARG A 653 -15.75 -29.39 -8.93
N LYS A 654 -15.64 -30.68 -8.57
CA LYS A 654 -14.75 -31.14 -7.49
C LYS A 654 -13.27 -30.87 -7.81
N LYS A 655 -12.84 -31.17 -9.05
CA LYS A 655 -11.45 -30.96 -9.48
C LYS A 655 -11.10 -29.47 -9.65
N GLU A 656 -12.04 -28.63 -10.08
CA GLU A 656 -11.87 -27.17 -10.16
C GLU A 656 -11.71 -26.52 -8.77
N ILE A 657 -12.51 -26.94 -7.79
CA ILE A 657 -12.38 -26.51 -6.39
C ILE A 657 -11.00 -26.88 -5.84
N MET A 658 -10.52 -28.10 -6.12
CA MET A 658 -9.19 -28.55 -5.70
C MET A 658 -8.06 -27.72 -6.33
N LEU A 659 -8.13 -27.42 -7.62
CA LEU A 659 -7.14 -26.59 -8.32
C LEU A 659 -7.10 -25.16 -7.77
N LYS A 660 -8.29 -24.57 -7.52
CA LYS A 660 -8.42 -23.25 -6.92
C LYS A 660 -7.83 -23.21 -5.51
N GLN A 661 -8.02 -24.25 -4.71
CA GLN A 661 -7.44 -24.37 -3.38
C GLN A 661 -5.91 -24.44 -3.43
N HIS A 662 -5.34 -25.20 -4.37
CA HIS A 662 -3.89 -25.25 -4.59
C HIS A 662 -3.31 -23.89 -5.00
N GLU A 663 -3.99 -23.16 -5.88
CA GLU A 663 -3.58 -21.82 -6.29
C GLU A 663 -3.61 -20.81 -5.13
N GLU A 664 -4.66 -20.83 -4.32
CA GLU A 664 -4.78 -19.98 -3.13
C GLU A 664 -3.66 -20.28 -2.11
N ASN A 665 -3.32 -21.56 -1.91
CA ASN A 665 -2.21 -21.99 -1.04
C ASN A 665 -0.84 -21.52 -1.55
N ARG A 666 -0.62 -21.55 -2.87
CA ARG A 666 0.62 -21.05 -3.49
C ARG A 666 0.77 -19.55 -3.27
N LEU A 667 -0.30 -18.78 -3.48
CA LEU A 667 -0.31 -17.33 -3.26
C LEU A 667 -0.07 -16.98 -1.78
N ALA A 668 -0.63 -17.77 -0.85
CA ALA A 668 -0.35 -17.61 0.57
C ALA A 668 1.13 -17.87 0.91
N MET A 669 1.73 -18.91 0.33
CA MET A 669 3.16 -19.22 0.48
C MET A 669 4.07 -18.11 -0.05
N GLU A 670 3.74 -17.52 -1.21
CA GLU A 670 4.51 -16.42 -1.78
C GLU A 670 4.42 -15.15 -0.93
N ARG A 671 3.24 -14.86 -0.36
CA ARG A 671 3.07 -13.75 0.61
C ARG A 671 3.87 -13.99 1.88
N LEU A 672 3.77 -15.19 2.46
CA LEU A 672 4.50 -15.57 3.67
C LEU A 672 6.00 -15.45 3.46
N LYS A 673 6.51 -15.91 2.31
CA LYS A 673 7.92 -15.77 1.95
C LYS A 673 8.38 -14.32 1.95
N LYS A 674 7.58 -13.40 1.38
CA LYS A 674 7.92 -11.97 1.34
C LYS A 674 7.97 -11.36 2.75
N VAL A 675 6.95 -11.61 3.56
CA VAL A 675 6.88 -11.12 4.95
C VAL A 675 8.04 -11.69 5.77
N LEU A 676 8.35 -12.99 5.61
CA LEU A 676 9.45 -13.63 6.31
C LEU A 676 10.81 -13.06 5.92
N THR A 677 11.06 -12.79 4.63
CA THR A 677 12.30 -12.12 4.20
C THR A 677 12.46 -10.75 4.87
N GLN A 678 11.40 -9.94 4.91
CA GLN A 678 11.43 -8.62 5.54
C GLN A 678 11.69 -8.73 7.05
N ALA A 679 10.97 -9.63 7.74
CA ALA A 679 11.14 -9.88 9.15
C ALA A 679 12.56 -10.33 9.50
N ILE A 680 13.15 -11.24 8.71
CA ILE A 680 14.54 -11.70 8.89
C ILE A 680 15.53 -10.53 8.80
N THR A 681 15.35 -9.63 7.84
CA THR A 681 16.21 -8.45 7.69
C THR A 681 16.15 -7.56 8.93
N GLN A 682 14.94 -7.21 9.38
CA GLN A 682 14.75 -6.38 10.58
C GLN A 682 15.28 -7.06 11.86
N ILE A 683 15.10 -8.37 11.98
CA ILE A 683 15.58 -9.16 13.13
C ILE A 683 17.11 -9.19 13.17
N ASN A 684 17.77 -9.38 12.02
CA ASN A 684 19.23 -9.34 11.94
C ASN A 684 19.75 -7.95 12.35
N GLU A 685 19.12 -6.88 11.87
CA GLU A 685 19.47 -5.52 12.26
C GLU A 685 19.30 -5.27 13.76
N ALA A 686 18.18 -5.71 14.36
CA ALA A 686 17.94 -5.58 15.79
C ALA A 686 19.00 -6.33 16.63
N ASN A 687 19.37 -7.54 16.22
CA ASN A 687 20.42 -8.33 16.87
C ASN A 687 21.80 -7.64 16.81
N GLU A 688 22.13 -6.99 15.69
CA GLU A 688 23.39 -6.26 15.55
C GLU A 688 23.46 -5.06 16.49
N ARG A 689 22.37 -4.29 16.56
CA ARG A 689 22.28 -3.15 17.48
C ARG A 689 22.31 -3.61 18.93
N ALA A 690 21.72 -4.77 19.23
CA ALA A 690 21.83 -5.38 20.55
C ALA A 690 23.30 -5.66 20.91
N VAL A 691 24.06 -6.29 19.99
CA VAL A 691 25.49 -6.56 20.18
C VAL A 691 26.30 -5.27 20.33
N LEU A 692 26.07 -4.28 19.47
CA LEU A 692 26.77 -2.98 19.52
C LEU A 692 26.58 -2.28 20.87
N LEU A 693 25.37 -2.38 21.44
CA LEU A 693 25.00 -1.78 22.72
C LEU A 693 25.28 -2.68 23.93
N GLY A 694 25.91 -3.84 23.72
CA GLY A 694 26.24 -4.80 24.78
C GLY A 694 25.01 -5.48 25.41
N LYS A 695 23.88 -5.52 24.71
CA LYS A 695 22.65 -6.19 25.14
C LYS A 695 22.72 -7.68 24.84
N SER A 696 22.21 -8.48 25.78
CA SER A 696 22.20 -9.96 25.67
C SER A 696 20.99 -10.54 24.93
N THR A 697 20.04 -9.70 24.53
CA THR A 697 18.79 -10.11 23.86
C THR A 697 19.06 -10.59 22.44
N ILE A 698 18.44 -11.71 22.06
CA ILE A 698 18.50 -12.29 20.71
C ILE A 698 17.09 -12.43 20.15
N PHE A 699 16.84 -11.84 18.99
CA PHE A 699 15.59 -11.94 18.24
C PHE A 699 15.69 -13.06 17.19
N GLN A 700 14.63 -13.86 17.06
CA GLN A 700 14.54 -14.93 16.06
C GLN A 700 13.17 -14.93 15.37
N PRO A 701 13.09 -15.18 14.06
CA PRO A 701 11.81 -15.34 13.38
C PRO A 701 11.16 -16.66 13.79
N GLU A 702 9.85 -16.65 14.04
CA GLU A 702 9.08 -17.85 14.31
C GLU A 702 7.78 -17.84 13.49
N LEU A 703 7.48 -18.98 12.85
CA LEU A 703 6.21 -19.19 12.17
C LEU A 703 5.20 -19.72 13.17
N TYR A 704 4.01 -19.13 13.18
CA TYR A 704 2.89 -19.59 13.99
C TYR A 704 1.61 -19.57 13.18
N ARG A 705 0.62 -20.40 13.54
CA ARG A 705 -0.70 -20.37 12.91
C ARG A 705 -1.61 -19.44 13.71
N ASP A 706 -2.06 -18.37 13.08
CA ASP A 706 -3.07 -17.49 13.66
C ASP A 706 -4.46 -18.11 13.45
N ASN A 707 -4.98 -18.69 14.53
CA ASN A 707 -6.26 -19.38 14.54
C ASN A 707 -7.42 -18.44 14.96
N SER A 708 -7.16 -17.15 15.19
CA SER A 708 -8.22 -16.16 15.47
C SER A 708 -9.08 -15.88 14.22
N LEU A 709 -8.50 -16.12 13.04
CA LEU A 709 -9.17 -16.15 11.75
C LEU A 709 -9.81 -17.54 11.57
N ASN A 710 -10.91 -17.76 12.30
CA ASN A 710 -11.72 -18.98 12.20
C ASN A 710 -12.52 -19.00 10.87
N SER A 711 -11.82 -18.94 9.73
CA SER A 711 -12.40 -19.30 8.44
C SER A 711 -12.49 -20.82 8.44
N GLY A 712 -13.62 -21.38 8.83
CA GLY A 712 -13.83 -22.82 9.02
C GLY A 712 -13.65 -23.71 7.78
N ARG A 713 -12.94 -23.26 6.75
CA ARG A 713 -12.44 -24.14 5.69
C ARG A 713 -11.41 -25.09 6.31
N PRO A 714 -11.43 -26.40 5.98
CA PRO A 714 -10.24 -27.24 6.10
C PRO A 714 -9.21 -26.79 5.05
N GLY A 715 -8.69 -25.57 5.21
CA GLY A 715 -7.57 -25.06 4.43
C GLY A 715 -6.31 -25.73 4.93
N THR A 716 -5.49 -26.23 4.02
CA THR A 716 -4.13 -26.70 4.35
C THR A 716 -3.42 -25.60 5.15
N GLY A 717 -2.80 -25.97 6.26
CA GLY A 717 -2.30 -25.07 7.32
C GLY A 717 -1.23 -24.03 6.94
N MET A 718 -1.09 -23.65 5.67
CA MET A 718 -0.23 -22.58 5.15
C MET A 718 -0.95 -21.22 5.01
N GLN A 719 -2.27 -21.19 4.80
CA GLN A 719 -3.01 -19.93 4.66
C GLN A 719 -3.14 -19.15 5.98
N GLN A 720 -3.06 -19.85 7.11
CA GLN A 720 -3.16 -19.30 8.46
C GLN A 720 -1.78 -19.07 9.10
N THR A 721 -0.69 -19.40 8.40
CA THR A 721 0.67 -19.21 8.91
C THR A 721 1.07 -17.75 8.83
N GLN A 722 1.50 -17.19 9.95
CA GLN A 722 2.04 -15.84 10.09
C GLN A 722 3.45 -15.88 10.70
N VAL A 723 4.13 -14.74 10.65
CA VAL A 723 5.47 -14.55 11.22
C VAL A 723 5.34 -13.74 12.51
N ARG A 724 6.01 -14.19 13.58
CA ARG A 724 6.23 -13.42 14.81
C ARG A 724 7.71 -13.45 15.18
N VAL A 725 8.08 -12.63 16.16
CA VAL A 725 9.46 -12.52 16.64
C VAL A 725 9.56 -13.20 17.99
N LYS A 726 10.36 -14.27 18.09
CA LYS A 726 10.73 -14.88 19.36
C LYS A 726 11.90 -14.11 19.97
N VAL A 727 11.73 -13.63 21.19
CA VAL A 727 12.75 -12.90 21.95
C VAL A 727 13.40 -13.87 22.94
N LEU A 728 14.68 -14.14 22.73
CA LEU A 728 15.49 -15.01 23.57
C LEU A 728 16.39 -14.18 24.48
N ILE A 729 16.44 -14.58 25.74
CA ILE A 729 17.31 -13.98 26.75
C ILE A 729 18.14 -15.11 27.33
N PRO A 730 19.48 -15.02 27.29
CA PRO A 730 20.34 -16.02 27.91
C PRO A 730 19.94 -16.24 29.38
N ASP A 731 20.02 -17.49 29.84
CA ASP A 731 19.72 -17.95 31.22
C ASP A 731 18.23 -18.06 31.61
N ILE A 732 17.31 -17.70 30.70
CA ILE A 732 15.87 -17.93 30.83
C ILE A 732 15.51 -19.25 30.16
N SER A 733 14.65 -20.05 30.80
CA SER A 733 14.21 -21.34 30.25
C SER A 733 13.47 -21.17 28.92
N ASP A 734 13.71 -22.07 27.96
CA ASP A 734 13.01 -22.14 26.67
C ASP A 734 11.49 -22.37 26.80
N ASP A 735 11.03 -22.81 27.98
CA ASP A 735 9.60 -22.92 28.30
C ASP A 735 8.96 -21.53 28.55
N PHE A 736 9.75 -20.52 28.95
CA PHE A 736 9.34 -19.14 29.16
C PHE A 736 9.64 -18.30 27.90
N GLN A 737 8.77 -18.41 26.91
CA GLN A 737 8.96 -17.81 25.59
C GLN A 737 8.30 -16.44 25.52
N ILE A 738 9.09 -15.43 25.13
CA ILE A 738 8.62 -14.06 24.89
C ILE A 738 8.45 -13.89 23.38
N HIS A 739 7.27 -13.43 22.95
CA HIS A 739 6.98 -13.21 21.54
C HIS A 739 6.55 -11.76 21.31
N TRP A 740 7.09 -11.14 20.26
CA TRP A 740 6.66 -9.84 19.78
C TRP A 740 5.96 -9.97 18.42
N PRO A 741 4.87 -9.21 18.20
CA PRO A 741 4.37 -9.01 16.84
C PRO A 741 5.39 -8.24 16.01
N LEU A 742 5.36 -8.41 14.69
CA LEU A 742 6.33 -7.79 13.78
C LEU A 742 6.31 -6.25 13.89
N ASP A 743 5.13 -5.64 13.91
CA ASP A 743 4.93 -4.18 14.03
C ASP A 743 5.61 -3.60 15.28
N LYS A 744 5.68 -4.39 16.35
CA LYS A 744 6.37 -3.98 17.59
C LYS A 744 7.88 -3.94 17.39
N LEU A 745 8.45 -4.94 16.71
CA LEU A 745 9.88 -4.91 16.36
C LEU A 745 10.19 -3.72 15.47
N GLU A 746 9.36 -3.42 14.48
CA GLU A 746 9.53 -2.27 13.58
C GLU A 746 9.58 -0.95 14.34
N ALA A 747 8.63 -0.73 15.27
CA ALA A 747 8.61 0.47 16.09
C ALA A 747 9.87 0.59 16.98
N ARG A 748 10.29 -0.52 17.62
CA ARG A 748 11.47 -0.55 18.49
C ARG A 748 12.78 -0.39 17.72
N LEU A 749 12.84 -0.85 16.46
CA LEU A 749 14.04 -0.77 15.64
C LEU A 749 14.44 0.69 15.36
N ILE A 750 13.48 1.60 15.23
CA ILE A 750 13.71 3.05 15.09
C ILE A 750 14.41 3.61 16.34
N ASP A 751 13.96 3.20 17.53
CA ASP A 751 14.58 3.62 18.79
C ASP A 751 15.99 3.03 18.92
N MET A 752 16.18 1.75 18.56
CA MET A 752 17.49 1.11 18.54
C MET A 752 18.45 1.82 17.58
N GLN A 753 17.96 2.26 16.42
CA GLN A 753 18.70 3.03 15.43
C GLN A 753 19.20 4.35 16.02
N GLU A 754 18.30 5.14 16.60
CA GLU A 754 18.62 6.45 17.16
C GLU A 754 19.68 6.36 18.26
N ILE A 755 19.54 5.42 19.20
CA ILE A 755 20.52 5.21 20.29
C ILE A 755 21.90 4.86 19.74
N SER A 756 21.97 3.92 18.77
CA SER A 756 23.25 3.52 18.19
C SER A 756 23.93 4.61 17.38
N ASN A 757 23.17 5.45 16.67
CA ASN A 757 23.74 6.55 15.88
C ASN A 757 24.36 7.63 16.78
N GLN A 758 23.71 7.97 17.89
CA GLN A 758 24.24 8.95 18.85
C GLN A 758 25.58 8.51 19.48
N LEU A 759 25.78 7.19 19.63
CA LEU A 759 27.05 6.62 20.09
C LEU A 759 28.16 6.67 19.04
N GLU A 760 27.84 6.42 17.77
CA GLU A 760 28.82 6.51 16.67
C GLU A 760 29.36 7.93 16.47
N TYR A 761 28.57 8.96 16.82
CA TYR A 761 28.99 10.38 16.77
C TYR A 761 29.60 10.91 18.07
N GLY A 762 29.91 10.03 19.04
CA GLY A 762 30.68 10.37 20.24
C GLY A 762 29.87 10.84 21.45
N GLY A 763 28.55 10.61 21.47
CA GLY A 763 27.71 10.81 22.66
C GLY A 763 27.97 9.74 23.74
N ASP A 764 27.79 10.10 25.01
CA ASP A 764 27.86 9.12 26.12
C ASP A 764 26.57 8.27 26.13
N ILE A 765 26.72 6.94 26.22
CA ILE A 765 25.60 5.99 26.29
C ILE A 765 24.69 6.25 27.49
N ASN A 766 25.21 6.91 28.53
CA ASN A 766 24.50 7.23 29.75
C ASN A 766 23.59 8.48 29.63
N ASP A 767 23.76 9.30 28.58
CA ASP A 767 23.00 10.53 28.39
C ASP A 767 21.75 10.33 27.49
N VAL A 768 21.59 9.15 26.89
CA VAL A 768 20.47 8.82 26.00
C VAL A 768 19.34 8.14 26.80
N ASP A 769 18.49 8.95 27.43
CA ASP A 769 17.30 8.45 28.14
C ASP A 769 16.02 8.61 27.29
N ILE A 770 15.58 7.49 26.69
CA ILE A 770 14.29 7.40 25.99
C ILE A 770 13.15 6.90 26.89
N GLY A 771 13.40 6.72 28.20
CA GLY A 771 12.41 6.35 29.21
C GLY A 771 12.04 4.85 29.29
N TYR A 772 12.62 3.98 28.44
CA TYR A 772 12.47 2.52 28.48
C TYR A 772 13.57 1.78 27.70
N ASP A 773 13.72 0.46 27.88
CA ASP A 773 14.65 -0.38 27.11
C ASP A 773 14.01 -0.83 25.78
N PRO A 774 14.53 -0.45 24.60
CA PRO A 774 13.94 -0.86 23.33
C PRO A 774 14.19 -2.33 23.00
N PHE A 775 15.09 -3.01 23.71
CA PHE A 775 15.43 -4.43 23.53
C PHE A 775 14.61 -5.36 24.42
N PHE A 776 13.80 -4.84 25.37
CA PHE A 776 13.08 -5.69 26.32
C PHE A 776 11.84 -5.00 26.93
N ASP A 777 10.77 -5.75 27.17
CA ASP A 777 9.56 -5.24 27.81
C ASP A 777 9.68 -5.19 29.34
N LYS A 778 8.89 -4.35 30.00
CA LYS A 778 8.86 -4.29 31.47
C LYS A 778 8.48 -5.67 32.03
N VAL A 779 9.23 -6.18 33.01
CA VAL A 779 9.03 -7.53 33.57
C VAL A 779 7.61 -7.75 34.08
N ASP A 780 6.99 -6.73 34.68
CA ASP A 780 5.63 -6.82 35.21
C ASP A 780 4.54 -6.92 34.12
N SER A 781 4.86 -6.60 32.87
CA SER A 781 3.98 -6.79 31.71
C SER A 781 4.06 -8.20 31.10
N LEU A 782 4.97 -9.05 31.58
CA LEU A 782 5.17 -10.44 31.11
C LEU A 782 4.40 -11.49 31.96
N GLY A 783 3.45 -11.05 32.79
CA GLY A 783 2.72 -11.89 33.73
C GLY A 783 1.61 -12.78 33.14
N ASP A 784 1.19 -12.55 31.90
CA ASP A 784 0.22 -13.39 31.21
C ASP A 784 0.93 -14.46 30.36
N THR A 785 1.09 -15.65 30.92
CA THR A 785 1.84 -16.77 30.31
C THR A 785 0.96 -17.86 29.72
N TYR A 786 -0.36 -17.67 29.69
CA TYR A 786 -1.30 -18.64 29.13
C TYR A 786 -0.94 -18.95 27.68
N LYS A 787 -0.63 -20.21 27.39
CA LYS A 787 -0.31 -20.70 26.06
C LYS A 787 -1.43 -21.54 25.50
N LEU A 788 -1.64 -21.42 24.19
CA LEU A 788 -2.43 -22.37 23.43
C LEU A 788 -1.68 -23.71 23.43
N ILE A 789 -2.29 -24.74 24.04
CA ILE A 789 -1.77 -26.12 24.02
C ILE A 789 -2.07 -26.74 22.65
N GLY A 790 -3.25 -26.47 22.11
CA GLY A 790 -3.67 -26.91 20.79
C GLY A 790 -5.17 -26.77 20.58
N ASN A 791 -5.63 -27.13 19.38
CA ASN A 791 -7.04 -27.10 19.01
C ASN A 791 -7.58 -28.52 18.83
N SER A 792 -8.84 -28.70 19.17
CA SER A 792 -9.64 -29.87 18.81
C SER A 792 -10.69 -29.45 17.78
N TYR A 793 -10.78 -30.20 16.68
CA TYR A 793 -11.68 -29.91 15.57
C TYR A 793 -12.82 -30.94 15.55
N ILE A 794 -14.06 -30.46 15.56
CA ILE A 794 -15.27 -31.28 15.51
C ILE A 794 -16.02 -30.95 14.22
N TYR A 795 -16.09 -31.88 13.28
CA TYR A 795 -16.83 -31.67 12.03
C TYR A 795 -18.32 -31.53 12.31
N LEU A 796 -18.95 -30.52 11.71
CA LEU A 796 -20.36 -30.21 11.92
C LEU A 796 -21.28 -30.91 10.91
N ASP A 797 -20.72 -31.69 9.99
CA ASP A 797 -21.47 -32.46 8.98
C ASP A 797 -22.46 -33.44 9.62
N SER A 798 -22.10 -34.01 10.76
CA SER A 798 -23.00 -34.84 11.57
C SER A 798 -24.20 -34.03 12.08
N ILE A 799 -23.97 -32.79 12.51
CA ILE A 799 -25.03 -31.87 12.95
C ILE A 799 -25.89 -31.41 11.76
N TYR A 800 -25.31 -31.30 10.55
CA TYR A 800 -26.06 -31.02 9.33
C TYR A 800 -27.14 -32.08 9.07
N TYR A 801 -26.85 -33.35 9.36
CA TYR A 801 -27.82 -34.45 9.30
C TYR A 801 -28.61 -34.64 10.61
N LEU A 802 -28.58 -33.65 11.52
CA LEU A 802 -29.25 -33.67 12.82
C LEU A 802 -28.80 -34.83 13.75
N ILE A 803 -27.63 -35.42 13.49
CA ILE A 803 -27.03 -36.48 14.30
C ILE A 803 -26.26 -35.85 15.46
N THR A 804 -26.43 -36.41 16.66
CA THR A 804 -25.68 -35.97 17.85
C THR A 804 -24.21 -36.39 17.75
N VAL A 805 -23.30 -35.48 18.07
CA VAL A 805 -21.91 -35.86 18.35
C VAL A 805 -21.87 -36.36 19.78
N ASP A 806 -21.69 -37.67 19.95
CA ASP A 806 -21.57 -38.34 21.24
C ASP A 806 -20.33 -37.84 22.01
N GLU A 807 -20.22 -38.23 23.28
CA GLU A 807 -19.19 -37.77 24.21
C GLU A 807 -17.78 -38.35 23.90
N ASP A 808 -17.32 -38.11 22.68
CA ASP A 808 -16.11 -38.66 22.09
C ASP A 808 -14.87 -37.85 22.47
N LYS A 809 -13.73 -38.56 22.50
CA LYS A 809 -12.41 -37.98 22.75
C LYS A 809 -11.76 -37.54 21.43
N VAL A 810 -11.68 -36.23 21.22
CA VAL A 810 -11.09 -35.59 20.04
C VAL A 810 -9.64 -35.19 20.32
N PRO A 811 -8.66 -35.42 19.43
CA PRO A 811 -7.28 -35.02 19.69
C PRO A 811 -7.13 -33.50 19.83
N ILE A 812 -6.26 -33.08 20.75
CA ILE A 812 -5.75 -31.70 20.85
C ILE A 812 -4.47 -31.64 20.03
N ILE A 813 -4.44 -30.78 19.01
CA ILE A 813 -3.35 -30.70 18.04
C ILE A 813 -2.69 -29.32 18.14
N ASP A 814 -1.37 -29.29 18.30
CA ASP A 814 -0.62 -28.02 18.33
C ASP A 814 -0.45 -27.41 16.92
N ASP A 815 0.15 -26.23 16.86
CA ASP A 815 0.47 -25.50 15.64
C ASP A 815 1.41 -26.26 14.68
N ARG A 816 2.16 -27.23 15.21
CA ARG A 816 3.08 -28.12 14.46
C ARG A 816 2.42 -29.42 14.02
N GLY A 817 1.13 -29.62 14.29
CA GLY A 817 0.41 -30.85 13.94
C GLY A 817 0.66 -32.03 14.89
N SER A 818 1.35 -31.80 16.00
CA SER A 818 1.62 -32.81 17.01
C SER A 818 0.44 -32.93 17.98
N LYS A 819 0.07 -34.16 18.31
CA LYS A 819 -0.97 -34.43 19.31
C LYS A 819 -0.45 -34.09 20.72
N LYS A 820 -1.17 -33.23 21.44
CA LYS A 820 -0.88 -32.77 22.81
C LYS A 820 -1.92 -33.23 23.84
N GLY A 821 -2.85 -34.10 23.48
CA GLY A 821 -3.84 -34.62 24.41
C GLY A 821 -5.13 -35.00 23.69
N MET A 822 -6.18 -35.23 24.48
CA MET A 822 -7.53 -35.48 24.00
C MET A 822 -8.52 -34.57 24.74
N LEU A 823 -9.53 -34.07 24.05
CA LEU A 823 -10.63 -33.28 24.62
C LEU A 823 -11.93 -34.06 24.46
N LYS A 824 -12.68 -34.19 25.56
CA LYS A 824 -14.00 -34.84 25.57
C LYS A 824 -15.09 -33.80 25.33
N VAL A 825 -15.81 -33.92 24.22
CA VAL A 825 -16.81 -32.94 23.76
C VAL A 825 -18.06 -33.66 23.29
N ALA A 826 -19.24 -33.11 23.58
CA ALA A 826 -20.51 -33.56 23.01
C ALA A 826 -21.27 -32.38 22.43
N ILE A 827 -21.94 -32.58 21.29
CA ILE A 827 -22.76 -31.57 20.62
C ILE A 827 -24.12 -32.18 20.29
N THR A 828 -25.19 -31.60 20.86
CA THR A 828 -26.56 -32.13 20.74
C THR A 828 -27.48 -31.10 20.09
N PRO A 829 -27.97 -31.34 18.86
CA PRO A 829 -29.01 -30.51 18.25
C PRO A 829 -30.40 -30.84 18.82
N LYS A 830 -31.24 -29.81 18.99
CA LYS A 830 -32.66 -29.91 19.37
C LYS A 830 -33.47 -28.83 18.67
N ILE A 831 -34.71 -29.16 18.29
CA ILE A 831 -35.66 -28.21 17.72
C ILE A 831 -36.89 -28.19 18.63
N ASP A 832 -37.30 -27.00 19.08
CA ASP A 832 -38.39 -26.87 20.04
C ASP A 832 -39.72 -27.37 19.44
N GLY A 833 -40.35 -28.35 20.10
CA GLY A 833 -41.68 -28.84 19.77
C GLY A 833 -41.77 -29.78 18.55
N ILE A 834 -40.65 -30.26 18.01
CA ILE A 834 -40.59 -31.08 16.80
C ILE A 834 -39.77 -32.37 17.05
N VAL A 835 -40.23 -33.51 16.52
CA VAL A 835 -39.48 -34.77 16.56
C VAL A 835 -38.43 -34.75 15.45
N MET A 836 -37.14 -34.85 15.81
CA MET A 836 -36.01 -34.69 14.89
C MET A 836 -35.98 -35.75 13.76
N GLU A 837 -36.61 -36.91 13.96
CA GLU A 837 -36.71 -38.01 12.97
C GLU A 837 -37.57 -37.66 11.74
N GLU A 838 -38.25 -36.51 11.72
CA GLU A 838 -39.05 -36.05 10.58
C GLU A 838 -38.24 -35.28 9.52
N PHE A 839 -36.97 -34.97 9.78
CA PHE A 839 -36.12 -34.16 8.91
C PHE A 839 -34.79 -34.87 8.64
N ASP A 840 -34.40 -34.99 7.38
CA ASP A 840 -33.17 -35.69 7.00
C ASP A 840 -31.92 -34.80 7.16
N ASN A 841 -32.07 -33.48 7.11
CA ASN A 841 -30.97 -32.52 7.24
C ASN A 841 -31.42 -31.06 7.48
N LEU A 842 -30.46 -30.19 7.79
CA LEU A 842 -30.70 -28.76 8.08
C LEU A 842 -31.37 -27.98 6.93
N LYS A 843 -31.27 -28.41 5.67
CA LYS A 843 -31.95 -27.70 4.55
C LYS A 843 -33.47 -27.89 4.55
N GLU A 844 -33.98 -28.85 5.33
CA GLU A 844 -35.42 -29.09 5.44
C GLU A 844 -36.07 -28.26 6.55
N ILE A 845 -35.26 -27.58 7.36
CA ILE A 845 -35.70 -26.72 8.47
C ILE A 845 -35.26 -25.25 8.30
N LEU A 846 -35.03 -24.81 7.06
CA LEU A 846 -34.69 -23.42 6.75
C LEU A 846 -35.72 -22.44 7.36
N GLY A 847 -35.23 -21.39 8.01
CA GLY A 847 -36.02 -20.39 8.71
C GLY A 847 -36.55 -20.81 10.10
N LYS A 848 -36.18 -22.01 10.58
CA LYS A 848 -36.44 -22.43 11.97
C LYS A 848 -35.20 -22.21 12.85
N ASN A 849 -35.45 -22.20 14.16
CA ASN A 849 -34.43 -22.09 15.18
C ASN A 849 -33.96 -23.47 15.66
N LEU A 850 -32.66 -23.73 15.55
CA LEU A 850 -31.98 -24.90 16.09
C LEU A 850 -31.34 -24.53 17.44
N ASN A 851 -31.72 -25.26 18.48
CA ASN A 851 -31.06 -25.21 19.78
C ASN A 851 -29.90 -26.23 19.81
N LEU A 852 -28.67 -25.74 19.81
CA LEU A 852 -27.46 -26.57 19.83
C LEU A 852 -26.81 -26.53 21.21
N LYS A 853 -26.85 -27.66 21.93
CA LYS A 853 -26.14 -27.81 23.21
C LYS A 853 -24.70 -28.25 22.98
N VAL A 854 -23.74 -27.42 23.38
CA VAL A 854 -22.31 -27.75 23.38
C VAL A 854 -21.86 -28.06 24.81
N ALA A 855 -21.37 -29.27 25.03
CA ALA A 855 -20.81 -29.72 26.31
C ALA A 855 -19.32 -30.04 26.17
N ILE A 856 -18.48 -29.39 26.99
CA ILE A 856 -17.03 -29.63 27.06
C ILE A 856 -16.74 -30.25 28.43
N GLY A 857 -16.39 -31.53 28.44
CA GLY A 857 -16.25 -32.34 29.65
C GLY A 857 -14.89 -32.16 30.32
N GLU A 858 -13.88 -32.82 29.78
CA GLU A 858 -12.51 -32.83 30.31
C GLU A 858 -11.50 -32.95 29.18
N ALA A 859 -10.27 -32.50 29.42
CA ALA A 859 -9.13 -32.88 28.58
C ALA A 859 -8.28 -33.91 29.32
N THR A 860 -7.59 -34.78 28.57
CA THR A 860 -6.65 -35.76 29.09
C THR A 860 -5.31 -35.68 28.39
N ASP A 861 -4.25 -36.09 29.08
CA ASP A 861 -2.88 -36.19 28.58
C ASP A 861 -2.28 -34.87 28.07
N ILE A 862 -2.65 -33.74 28.72
CA ILE A 862 -2.07 -32.42 28.44
C ILE A 862 -0.59 -32.38 28.90
N PRO A 863 0.32 -31.69 28.19
CA PRO A 863 1.71 -31.52 28.61
C PRO A 863 1.83 -30.96 30.03
N GLU A 864 2.65 -31.62 30.86
CA GLU A 864 2.88 -31.20 32.26
C GLU A 864 3.29 -29.72 32.37
N ASN A 865 4.13 -29.25 31.44
CA ASN A 865 4.64 -27.87 31.41
C ASN A 865 3.54 -26.81 31.22
N PHE A 866 2.35 -27.18 30.71
CA PHE A 866 1.23 -26.26 30.48
C PHE A 866 -0.06 -26.74 31.15
N SER A 867 0.06 -27.56 32.19
CA SER A 867 -1.06 -28.25 32.84
C SER A 867 -1.78 -27.44 33.93
N THR A 868 -1.42 -26.16 34.12
CA THR A 868 -1.97 -25.30 35.18
C THR A 868 -3.06 -24.37 34.64
N ASN A 869 -4.13 -24.17 35.41
CA ASN A 869 -5.18 -23.18 35.10
C ASN A 869 -5.82 -23.34 33.70
N CYS A 870 -5.95 -24.58 33.22
CA CYS A 870 -6.40 -24.85 31.87
C CYS A 870 -7.84 -24.37 31.63
N TYR A 871 -8.14 -23.93 30.40
CA TYR A 871 -9.49 -23.55 29.96
C TYR A 871 -9.64 -23.73 28.45
N CYS A 872 -10.89 -23.76 27.97
CA CYS A 872 -11.20 -23.85 26.55
C CYS A 872 -11.91 -22.60 26.02
N LYS A 873 -11.71 -22.31 24.73
CA LYS A 873 -12.40 -21.25 23.98
C LYS A 873 -12.91 -21.76 22.64
N TYR A 874 -14.05 -21.26 22.17
CA TYR A 874 -14.57 -21.55 20.83
C TYR A 874 -15.51 -20.44 20.32
N LYS A 875 -15.78 -20.44 19.01
CA LYS A 875 -16.64 -19.46 18.34
C LYS A 875 -17.34 -20.08 17.12
N PHE A 876 -18.59 -19.69 16.88
CA PHE A 876 -19.37 -20.04 15.67
C PHE A 876 -19.33 -18.89 14.66
N ALA A 877 -18.28 -18.81 13.84
CA ALA A 877 -17.98 -17.62 13.03
C ALA A 877 -19.09 -17.20 12.04
N VAL A 878 -19.90 -18.14 11.54
CA VAL A 878 -21.01 -17.86 10.60
C VAL A 878 -22.30 -17.45 11.33
N VAL A 879 -22.39 -17.73 12.63
CA VAL A 879 -23.60 -17.49 13.44
C VAL A 879 -23.45 -16.28 14.34
N SER A 880 -22.28 -16.06 14.95
CA SER A 880 -22.03 -14.95 15.87
C SER A 880 -20.55 -14.58 15.93
N GLU A 881 -20.27 -13.30 16.16
CA GLU A 881 -18.91 -12.84 16.44
C GLU A 881 -18.44 -13.10 17.88
N GLU A 882 -19.34 -13.55 18.76
CA GLU A 882 -19.10 -13.78 20.18
C GLU A 882 -18.18 -15.01 20.44
N GLU A 883 -17.21 -14.83 21.34
CA GLU A 883 -16.30 -15.89 21.79
C GLU A 883 -16.80 -16.49 23.12
N TYR A 884 -16.91 -17.81 23.18
CA TYR A 884 -17.34 -18.54 24.37
C TYR A 884 -16.14 -19.16 25.08
N MET A 885 -16.10 -19.06 26.41
CA MET A 885 -14.98 -19.52 27.23
C MET A 885 -15.47 -20.32 28.44
N THR A 886 -14.78 -21.42 28.75
CA THR A 886 -15.03 -22.20 29.98
C THR A 886 -14.51 -21.47 31.21
N GLN A 887 -14.97 -21.86 32.39
CA GLN A 887 -14.28 -21.46 33.62
C GLN A 887 -12.87 -22.06 33.64
N LYS A 888 -11.92 -21.34 34.23
CA LYS A 888 -10.54 -21.80 34.40
C LYS A 888 -10.51 -22.91 35.44
N CYS A 889 -9.84 -24.02 35.10
CA CYS A 889 -9.63 -25.14 35.99
C CYS A 889 -8.47 -24.78 36.94
N MET A 890 -8.78 -24.20 38.11
CA MET A 890 -7.79 -23.66 39.07
C MET A 890 -6.99 -24.76 39.81
N GLN A 891 -6.34 -25.64 39.05
CA GLN A 891 -5.52 -26.76 39.51
C GLN A 891 -4.44 -27.06 38.46
N THR A 892 -3.32 -27.63 38.91
CA THR A 892 -2.28 -28.18 38.03
C THR A 892 -2.56 -29.66 37.82
N THR A 893 -3.01 -30.01 36.62
CA THR A 893 -3.32 -31.41 36.26
C THR A 893 -3.26 -31.62 34.76
N VAL A 894 -2.71 -32.77 34.35
CA VAL A 894 -2.70 -33.20 32.95
C VAL A 894 -4.08 -33.64 32.45
N ASN A 895 -5.08 -33.74 33.36
CA ASN A 895 -6.45 -34.13 33.06
C ASN A 895 -7.48 -33.12 33.60
N PRO A 896 -7.53 -31.87 33.09
CA PRO A 896 -8.43 -30.84 33.63
C PRO A 896 -9.89 -31.12 33.26
N LYS A 897 -10.78 -30.94 34.23
CA LYS A 897 -12.23 -31.05 34.05
C LYS A 897 -12.85 -29.66 33.92
N PHE A 898 -13.57 -29.42 32.84
CA PHE A 898 -14.20 -28.14 32.53
C PHE A 898 -15.69 -28.14 32.89
N ASN A 899 -16.37 -29.28 32.73
CA ASN A 899 -17.81 -29.47 33.02
C ASN A 899 -18.69 -28.33 32.47
N TYR A 900 -18.35 -27.86 31.27
CA TYR A 900 -18.98 -26.70 30.66
C TYR A 900 -20.14 -27.13 29.77
N ILE A 901 -21.29 -26.46 29.88
CA ILE A 901 -22.46 -26.68 29.05
C ILE A 901 -23.02 -25.33 28.63
N ARG A 902 -23.27 -25.15 27.33
CA ARG A 902 -23.90 -23.94 26.78
C ARG A 902 -24.86 -24.30 25.65
N ASP A 903 -26.05 -23.71 25.71
CA ASP A 903 -27.05 -23.82 24.65
C ASP A 903 -26.93 -22.60 23.71
N HIS A 904 -26.94 -22.85 22.40
CA HIS A 904 -26.90 -21.84 21.35
C HIS A 904 -28.18 -21.90 20.54
N ASN A 905 -28.84 -20.77 20.34
CA ASN A 905 -30.05 -20.70 19.52
C ASN A 905 -29.70 -20.10 18.16
N ILE A 906 -29.84 -20.89 17.10
CA ILE A 906 -29.30 -20.60 15.77
C ILE A 906 -30.44 -20.64 14.75
N GLU A 907 -30.69 -19.53 14.06
CA GLU A 907 -31.62 -19.51 12.92
C GLU A 907 -30.96 -20.15 11.70
N ILE A 908 -31.62 -21.15 11.10
CA ILE A 908 -31.05 -21.93 9.99
C ILE A 908 -31.35 -21.24 8.66
N THR A 909 -30.35 -20.56 8.09
CA THR A 909 -30.39 -20.03 6.71
C THR A 909 -29.69 -20.98 5.73
N PRO A 910 -29.86 -20.81 4.40
CA PRO A 910 -29.13 -21.62 3.41
C PRO A 910 -27.61 -21.56 3.60
N GLU A 911 -27.07 -20.41 3.99
CA GLU A 911 -25.65 -20.21 4.26
C GLU A 911 -25.20 -20.93 5.54
N VAL A 912 -26.00 -20.86 6.61
CA VAL A 912 -25.72 -21.58 7.87
C VAL A 912 -25.78 -23.09 7.68
N ALA A 913 -26.76 -23.59 6.91
CA ALA A 913 -26.85 -25.02 6.59
C ALA A 913 -25.65 -25.50 5.76
N ASP A 914 -25.20 -24.71 4.79
CA ASP A 914 -24.01 -25.02 4.00
C ASP A 914 -22.72 -24.98 4.84
N ASP A 915 -22.64 -24.06 5.81
CA ASP A 915 -21.53 -23.98 6.75
C ASP A 915 -21.41 -25.24 7.60
N PHE A 916 -22.52 -25.68 8.22
CA PHE A 916 -22.56 -26.92 9.01
C PHE A 916 -22.19 -28.15 8.18
N LEU A 917 -22.53 -28.21 6.89
CA LEU A 917 -22.17 -29.35 6.02
C LEU A 917 -20.66 -29.42 5.70
N HIS A 918 -19.96 -28.30 5.71
CA HIS A 918 -18.60 -28.19 5.15
C HIS A 918 -17.52 -27.77 6.14
N HIS A 919 -17.90 -27.38 7.37
CA HIS A 919 -17.00 -26.75 8.33
C HIS A 919 -16.91 -27.54 9.65
N ALA A 920 -15.87 -27.25 10.43
CA ALA A 920 -15.64 -27.85 11.74
C ALA A 920 -15.61 -26.78 12.83
N LEU A 921 -16.16 -27.10 14.00
CA LEU A 921 -16.01 -26.30 15.21
C LEU A 921 -14.62 -26.53 15.80
N ALA A 922 -13.82 -25.46 15.88
CA ALA A 922 -12.54 -25.46 16.56
C ALA A 922 -12.70 -25.07 18.03
N ILE A 923 -12.22 -25.92 18.94
CA ILE A 923 -12.15 -25.65 20.37
C ILE A 923 -10.67 -25.55 20.75
N SER A 924 -10.24 -24.36 21.15
CA SER A 924 -8.87 -24.06 21.56
C SER A 924 -8.69 -24.34 23.04
N VAL A 925 -7.68 -25.14 23.38
CA VAL A 925 -7.34 -25.50 24.77
C VAL A 925 -6.10 -24.71 25.19
N TYR A 926 -6.22 -23.95 26.28
CA TYR A 926 -5.17 -23.13 26.85
C TYR A 926 -4.74 -23.68 28.20
N GLY A 927 -3.48 -23.43 28.55
CA GLY A 927 -2.94 -23.74 29.87
C GLY A 927 -1.71 -22.88 30.19
N ASP A 928 -1.31 -22.91 31.46
CA ASP A 928 -0.25 -22.07 32.00
C ASP A 928 0.89 -22.93 32.57
N ILE A 929 2.08 -22.34 32.64
CA ILE A 929 3.22 -22.88 33.38
C ILE A 929 2.95 -22.78 34.89
N THR A 930 3.66 -23.55 35.71
CA THR A 930 3.47 -23.49 37.17
C THR A 930 3.87 -22.11 37.72
N GLU A 931 3.13 -21.62 38.71
CA GLU A 931 3.42 -20.32 39.36
C GLU A 931 4.83 -20.28 39.95
N GLU A 932 5.36 -21.40 40.44
CA GLU A 932 6.75 -21.50 40.91
C GLU A 932 7.76 -21.26 39.79
N THR A 933 7.56 -21.87 38.61
CA THR A 933 8.43 -21.68 37.45
C THR A 933 8.31 -20.26 36.92
N LYS A 934 7.09 -19.73 36.85
CA LYS A 934 6.80 -18.36 36.43
C LYS A 934 7.48 -17.33 37.34
N GLN A 935 7.34 -17.47 38.65
CA GLN A 935 8.01 -16.60 39.61
C GLN A 935 9.52 -16.75 39.56
N ARG A 936 10.05 -17.96 39.37
CA ARG A 936 11.49 -18.19 39.20
C ARG A 936 12.05 -17.45 37.98
N GLU A 937 11.42 -17.57 36.81
CA GLU A 937 11.91 -16.90 35.60
C GLU A 937 11.66 -15.37 35.65
N LEU A 938 10.54 -14.91 36.21
CA LEU A 938 10.29 -13.48 36.45
C LEU A 938 11.30 -12.89 37.44
N ASN A 939 11.70 -13.63 38.47
CA ASN A 939 12.73 -13.19 39.43
C ASN A 939 14.11 -13.10 38.76
N LYS A 940 14.49 -14.07 37.92
CA LYS A 940 15.72 -13.95 37.10
C LYS A 940 15.69 -12.74 36.17
N LEU A 941 14.56 -12.44 35.55
CA LEU A 941 14.38 -11.26 34.71
C LEU A 941 14.47 -9.97 35.54
N ARG A 942 13.90 -9.94 36.75
CA ARG A 942 14.03 -8.82 37.69
C ARG A 942 15.47 -8.63 38.18
N GLU A 943 16.21 -9.70 38.42
CA GLU A 943 17.63 -9.64 38.77
C GLU A 943 18.50 -9.12 37.61
N LYS A 944 18.16 -9.47 36.36
CA LYS A 944 18.92 -9.11 35.16
C LYS A 944 18.60 -7.71 34.62
N TYR A 945 17.34 -7.26 34.74
CA TYR A 945 16.85 -6.01 34.13
C TYR A 945 16.22 -5.00 35.13
N GLY A 946 16.05 -5.37 36.40
CA GLY A 946 15.48 -4.50 37.45
C GLY A 946 13.95 -4.27 37.34
N GLN A 947 13.32 -3.83 38.44
CA GLN A 947 12.00 -3.17 38.37
C GLN A 947 12.21 -1.84 37.64
N ALA A 948 11.51 -1.64 36.52
CA ALA A 948 11.81 -0.61 35.53
C ALA A 948 12.05 0.80 36.10
N SER A 949 13.26 1.36 35.91
CA SER A 949 13.52 2.78 35.53
C SER A 949 14.98 3.27 35.67
N ASN A 950 15.99 2.42 35.95
CA ASN A 950 17.39 2.90 35.96
C ASN A 950 18.16 2.37 34.74
N PRO A 951 18.89 3.23 34.00
CA PRO A 951 19.79 2.79 32.93
C PRO A 951 20.86 1.88 33.54
N VAL A 952 20.84 0.59 33.18
CA VAL A 952 21.81 -0.38 33.67
C VAL A 952 23.09 -0.26 32.84
N LYS A 953 24.18 0.02 33.55
CA LYS A 953 25.56 0.20 33.05
C LYS A 953 26.01 -0.93 32.11
N SER A 954 26.50 -0.56 30.92
CA SER A 954 27.27 -1.46 30.07
C SER A 954 28.68 -1.65 30.66
N ALA A 955 29.15 -2.89 30.71
CA ALA A 955 30.51 -3.20 31.15
C ALA A 955 31.49 -2.93 30.00
N ARG A 956 32.47 -2.04 30.21
CA ARG A 956 33.63 -1.90 29.30
C ARG A 956 34.51 -3.16 29.38
N ILE A 957 34.94 -3.65 28.22
CA ILE A 957 36.09 -4.55 28.10
C ILE A 957 37.32 -3.78 28.62
N LYS A 958 37.97 -4.33 29.65
CA LYS A 958 39.15 -3.75 30.32
C LYS A 958 40.39 -3.85 29.43
N GLU A 959 41.11 -2.75 29.24
CA GLU A 959 42.58 -2.73 29.16
C GLU A 959 43.13 -1.49 29.92
N PHE A 960 44.38 -1.61 30.36
CA PHE A 960 44.99 -1.12 31.62
C PHE A 960 45.26 0.40 31.81
N GLU A 961 45.37 0.74 33.10
CA GLU A 961 45.83 1.93 33.86
C GLU A 961 47.10 2.64 33.29
N GLU A 962 47.41 3.92 33.53
CA GLU A 962 47.52 4.67 34.81
C GLU A 962 47.24 6.19 34.65
N GLU A 963 46.64 6.79 35.68
CA GLU A 963 46.54 8.26 35.89
C GLU A 963 47.85 8.86 36.46
N PRO A 964 47.98 10.20 36.49
CA PRO A 964 47.82 10.80 37.81
C PRO A 964 46.94 12.07 37.88
N GLU A 965 46.26 12.15 39.02
CA GLU A 965 45.40 13.19 39.61
C GLU A 965 45.93 14.62 39.53
N ILE A 966 45.02 15.61 39.34
CA ILE A 966 44.91 16.82 40.20
C ILE A 966 43.43 17.27 40.32
N LEU A 967 42.87 17.00 41.51
CA LEU A 967 42.02 17.80 42.40
C LEU A 967 40.83 18.66 41.87
N GLU A 968 39.65 18.20 42.32
CA GLU A 968 38.40 18.88 42.71
C GLU A 968 38.34 20.42 42.71
N ASN A 969 37.22 20.94 42.17
CA ASN A 969 36.32 21.80 42.94
C ASN A 969 34.92 21.83 42.30
N ASP A 970 33.94 21.37 43.07
CA ASP A 970 32.51 21.57 42.87
C ASP A 970 32.14 23.07 42.88
N HIS A 971 31.16 23.47 42.06
CA HIS A 971 30.11 24.35 42.58
C HIS A 971 28.77 24.16 41.83
N PRO A 972 27.64 24.10 42.55
CA PRO A 972 26.32 23.81 42.00
C PRO A 972 25.66 25.09 41.49
N GLY A 973 24.91 24.99 40.40
CA GLY A 973 24.14 26.13 39.89
C GLY A 973 23.18 25.81 38.76
N TYR A 974 23.32 24.65 38.11
CA TYR A 974 22.47 24.31 36.95
C TYR A 974 21.19 23.55 37.32
N SER A 975 21.15 22.87 38.47
CA SER A 975 19.97 22.13 38.93
C SER A 975 18.84 23.02 39.48
N GLU A 976 19.15 24.23 39.97
CA GLU A 976 18.12 25.17 40.44
C GLU A 976 17.44 25.96 39.31
N ILE A 977 18.12 26.14 38.17
CA ILE A 977 17.62 26.96 37.07
C ILE A 977 16.62 26.19 36.20
N TYR A 978 16.80 24.87 36.06
CA TYR A 978 15.91 24.04 35.25
C TYR A 978 14.56 23.78 35.93
N ASN A 979 14.56 23.61 37.26
CA ASN A 979 13.36 23.29 38.03
C ASN A 979 12.38 24.47 38.19
N ASN A 980 12.84 25.72 38.07
CA ASN A 980 11.95 26.90 38.17
C ASN A 980 11.23 27.26 36.85
N SER A 981 11.43 26.50 35.76
CA SER A 981 10.86 26.83 34.44
C SER A 981 9.51 26.17 34.10
N LYS A 982 8.98 25.32 34.98
CA LYS A 982 7.75 24.52 34.72
C LYS A 982 6.49 24.96 35.46
N THR A 983 6.44 26.16 36.02
CA THR A 983 5.21 26.65 36.65
C THR A 983 4.94 28.09 36.27
N ILE A 984 4.16 28.31 35.21
CA ILE A 984 3.46 29.58 35.03
C ILE A 984 2.02 29.36 35.48
N VAL A 985 1.75 29.77 36.72
CA VAL A 985 0.39 30.06 37.18
C VAL A 985 0.00 31.40 36.56
N PRO A 986 -1.25 31.60 36.08
CA PRO A 986 -1.66 32.89 35.56
C PRO A 986 -1.67 33.89 36.72
N SER A 987 -0.70 34.82 36.75
CA SER A 987 -0.73 35.95 37.67
C SER A 987 -1.19 37.19 36.91
N GLU A 988 -2.24 37.85 37.40
CA GLU A 988 -2.91 39.01 36.79
C GLU A 988 -2.08 40.33 36.83
N ASN A 989 -0.76 40.29 37.03
CA ASN A 989 0.06 41.50 37.13
C ASN A 989 1.11 41.63 36.00
N PRO A 990 0.88 42.52 35.00
CA PRO A 990 1.77 42.72 33.84
C PRO A 990 3.20 43.15 34.18
N GLU A 991 3.42 43.86 35.30
CA GLU A 991 4.75 44.38 35.65
C GLU A 991 5.73 43.27 36.05
N ALA A 992 5.27 42.23 36.76
CA ALA A 992 6.12 41.12 37.19
C ALA A 992 6.59 40.25 36.01
N LEU A 993 5.74 40.09 34.99
CA LEU A 993 6.08 39.36 33.77
C LEU A 993 7.12 40.14 32.93
N LYS A 994 6.98 41.46 32.88
CA LYS A 994 7.93 42.35 32.19
C LYS A 994 9.32 42.30 32.82
N THR A 995 9.41 42.33 34.15
CA THR A 995 10.70 42.22 34.85
C THR A 995 11.35 40.84 34.67
N ALA A 996 10.56 39.75 34.60
CA ALA A 996 11.08 38.41 34.36
C ALA A 996 11.59 38.23 32.91
N LEU A 997 10.93 38.86 31.93
CA LEU A 997 11.36 38.88 30.53
C LEU A 997 12.65 39.69 30.35
N GLU A 998 12.73 40.88 30.95
CA GLU A 998 13.95 41.72 30.92
C GLU A 998 15.17 41.00 31.56
N GLN A 999 14.96 40.23 32.64
CA GLN A 999 16.02 39.42 33.25
C GLN A 999 16.46 38.25 32.36
N LYS A 1000 15.52 37.62 31.64
CA LYS A 1000 15.82 36.53 30.68
C LYS A 1000 16.54 37.04 29.44
N GLU A 1001 16.15 38.20 28.91
CA GLU A 1001 16.86 38.85 27.80
C GLU A 1001 18.29 39.22 28.18
N LEU A 1002 18.51 39.75 29.38
CA LEU A 1002 19.85 40.06 29.88
C LEU A 1002 20.72 38.79 30.00
N GLN A 1003 20.11 37.65 30.36
CA GLN A 1003 20.80 36.36 30.47
C GLN A 1003 21.14 35.76 29.10
N ILE A 1004 20.25 35.90 28.12
CA ILE A 1004 20.49 35.49 26.73
C ILE A 1004 21.58 36.37 26.10
N GLN A 1005 21.58 37.67 26.37
CA GLN A 1005 22.64 38.58 25.89
C GLN A 1005 24.00 38.23 26.49
N LYS A 1006 24.07 37.85 27.78
CA LYS A 1006 25.31 37.35 28.40
C LYS A 1006 25.83 36.06 27.74
N LEU A 1007 24.94 35.10 27.45
CA LEU A 1007 25.31 33.84 26.81
C LEU A 1007 25.76 34.03 25.35
N LYS A 1008 25.10 34.93 24.60
CA LYS A 1008 25.53 35.31 23.25
C LYS A 1008 26.92 35.97 23.28
N ALA A 1009 27.18 36.84 24.25
CA ALA A 1009 28.49 37.47 24.41
C ALA A 1009 29.58 36.46 24.78
N GLU A 1010 29.30 35.46 25.62
CA GLU A 1010 30.25 34.39 25.96
C GLU A 1010 30.54 33.47 24.76
N ASN A 1011 29.54 33.16 23.93
CA ASN A 1011 29.76 32.37 22.71
C ASN A 1011 30.57 33.11 21.66
N ILE A 1012 30.31 34.41 21.45
CA ILE A 1012 31.14 35.24 20.56
C ILE A 1012 32.58 35.28 21.07
N LYS A 1013 32.79 35.34 22.39
CA LYS A 1013 34.11 35.31 23.00
C LYS A 1013 34.82 33.97 22.76
N ARG A 1014 34.10 32.84 22.88
CA ARG A 1014 34.62 31.49 22.58
C ARG A 1014 34.94 31.30 21.11
N GLU A 1015 34.12 31.81 20.19
CA GLU A 1015 34.39 31.74 18.75
C GLU A 1015 35.61 32.59 18.37
N GLN A 1016 35.77 33.76 19.00
CA GLN A 1016 36.97 34.59 18.83
C GLN A 1016 38.22 33.91 19.40
N GLU A 1017 38.14 33.27 20.57
CA GLU A 1017 39.23 32.47 21.13
C GLU A 1017 39.59 31.28 20.23
N TYR A 1018 38.59 30.62 19.63
CA TYR A 1018 38.79 29.51 18.71
C TYR A 1018 39.44 29.95 17.40
N ALA A 1019 39.03 31.09 16.84
CA ALA A 1019 39.62 31.67 15.64
C ALA A 1019 41.06 32.14 15.87
N ILE A 1020 41.38 32.65 17.07
CA ILE A 1020 42.76 32.99 17.46
C ILE A 1020 43.61 31.72 17.55
N ARG A 1021 43.10 30.66 18.19
CA ARG A 1021 43.80 29.36 18.31
C ARG A 1021 44.04 28.71 16.95
N LEU A 1022 43.11 28.86 16.01
CA LEU A 1022 43.25 28.35 14.65
C LEU A 1022 44.35 29.08 13.87
N ARG A 1023 44.44 30.41 14.00
CA ARG A 1023 45.55 31.17 13.40
C ARG A 1023 46.90 30.86 14.04
N GLU A 1024 46.94 30.63 15.36
CA GLU A 1024 48.16 30.20 16.06
C GLU A 1024 48.63 28.81 15.61
N LEU A 1025 47.69 27.91 15.28
CA LEU A 1025 47.97 26.59 14.71
C LEU A 1025 48.48 26.70 13.26
N GLU A 1026 47.87 27.54 12.43
CA GLU A 1026 48.33 27.79 11.05
C GLU A 1026 49.71 28.46 10.99
N GLU A 1027 50.02 29.37 11.94
CA GLU A 1027 51.36 29.94 12.07
C GLU A 1027 52.40 28.95 12.60
N ARG A 1028 51.99 28.01 13.48
CA ARG A 1028 52.84 26.91 13.94
C ARG A 1028 53.14 25.92 12.82
N GLU A 1029 52.19 25.60 11.97
CA GLU A 1029 52.39 24.74 10.80
C GLU A 1029 53.29 25.41 9.74
N LYS A 1030 53.12 26.71 9.49
CA LYS A 1030 54.03 27.48 8.61
C LYS A 1030 55.45 27.57 9.15
N LYS A 1031 55.64 27.61 10.48
CA LYS A 1031 56.97 27.57 11.12
C LYS A 1031 57.57 26.15 11.13
N ALA A 1032 56.76 25.11 11.30
CA ALA A 1032 57.20 23.71 11.27
C ALA A 1032 57.64 23.25 9.87
N SER A 1033 57.07 23.80 8.79
CA SER A 1033 57.47 23.47 7.41
C SER A 1033 58.86 23.97 7.00
N ASN A 1034 59.51 24.87 7.78
CA ASN A 1034 60.80 25.48 7.44
C ASN A 1034 62.00 24.97 8.26
N GLN A 1035 61.82 23.96 9.12
CA GLN A 1035 62.93 23.35 9.86
C GLN A 1035 62.78 21.83 9.97
N VAL A 1036 63.62 21.09 9.24
CA VAL A 1036 64.58 20.09 9.76
C VAL A 1036 64.86 18.97 8.72
N PRO A 1037 66.12 18.50 8.62
CA PRO A 1037 66.64 17.73 7.48
C PRO A 1037 66.72 16.21 7.68
N VAL A 1038 66.97 15.56 6.54
CA VAL A 1038 67.50 14.22 6.23
C VAL A 1038 68.34 13.51 7.31
N ALA A 1039 68.04 12.23 7.60
CA ALA A 1039 68.96 11.07 7.68
C ALA A 1039 68.33 9.92 8.51
N LYS A 1040 67.94 8.79 7.90
CA LYS A 1040 68.71 7.54 7.64
C LYS A 1040 68.55 6.44 8.71
N ARG A 1041 67.96 5.34 8.22
CA ARG A 1041 68.39 3.93 8.28
C ARG A 1041 68.72 3.29 9.65
N GLY A 1042 68.07 2.15 9.89
CA GLY A 1042 68.81 0.92 10.18
C GLY A 1042 68.07 -0.14 10.99
N SER A 1043 67.84 -1.31 10.36
CA SER A 1043 67.61 -2.65 10.95
C SER A 1043 66.27 -2.84 11.68
N CYS A 1044 65.29 -3.58 11.16
CA CYS A 1044 65.27 -5.02 10.84
C CYS A 1044 65.74 -5.90 12.01
N ALA A 1045 64.82 -6.64 12.63
CA ALA A 1045 64.76 -8.11 12.59
C ALA A 1045 64.18 -8.74 13.88
N CYS A 1046 63.32 -9.75 13.65
CA CYS A 1046 63.07 -10.92 14.50
C CYS A 1046 62.19 -10.75 15.75
N LEU A 1047 61.36 -11.71 16.18
CA LEU A 1047 60.94 -13.05 15.74
C LEU A 1047 59.81 -13.47 16.71
N ILE A 1048 58.77 -14.13 16.18
CA ILE A 1048 58.09 -15.34 16.70
C ILE A 1048 58.13 -15.58 18.22
N PHE A 1049 56.97 -15.51 18.88
CA PHE A 1049 56.28 -16.64 19.53
C PHE A 1049 54.80 -16.32 19.76
#